data_AF-Q8SXB2-F1
#
_entry.id   AF-Q8SXB2-F1
#
_cell.length_a   1.000
_cell.length_b   1.000
_cell.length_c   1.000
_cell.angle_alpha   90.00
_cell.angle_beta   90.00
_cell.angle_gamma   90.00
#
_symmetry.space_group_name_H-M   'P 1'
#
loop_
_entity.id
_entity.type
_entity.pdbx_description
1 polymer ?
#
loop_
_entity_poly.entity_id
_entity_poly.type
_entity_poly.pdbx_seq_one_letter_code
_entity_poly.pdbx_strand_id
1 'polypeptide(L)'
;MLSWRSDVNSRQDRYEVHYQRNGTREERTMATNETSLTIHYLHPGSGYEVKVHAISHGVRSEPHSYFQAVFPKPPQNLTLQTVHTNLVVLHWQAPEGSDFSEYVVRYRTDASPWQRISGLHENEARIKDMHYGERYLVQVNTVSFGVESPHPLELNVTMPPQPVSNVVPLVDSRNLTLEWPRPDGHVDFYTLKWWPTDEEDRVEFKNVTQLEDLSSPSVRIPIEDLSPGRQYRFEVQASSNGIRSGTTHLSTRTMPLIQSDVFIANAGHEQGQDETITLSYTPTPADSTRFDIYRFSMGDPTIKDKEKLANDTERKLSFSGLTPGKLYNVTVWTVSGGVASLPVQRLYRLHPLPISDLKAIQVAAREITLHWTAPAGEYTDFELQYLSADEEAPQLLQNVTKNTEITLQGLRPYHNYTFTVVVRSGSIQGTDFADVSVSTLMRSSAPISASYQTLTAPPGKVDYFQPSDVQPGEVTFEWSLEPAEQHGPIDYFRITCQNADDAADVSSYEFPVNATQGKIDGLVPGNHYIFRIQAKSALGYGAEREHIQTMPILAPPVPEPSVTPLEVSRTSSTIEISFRQGYFSNAHGMVRSYTIIIAEDVGKNASGLEMPSWQDVQAYTVWLPYQAIEPYNPFLTSNGSRKSSLEAEHFTIGTANCDKHQAGYCNGPLRAGTTYRIKIRAFTDEDKFTDTVYSSPITTERSDTVIVAATVSAVLLVAMVLVVVYCQHRCQLIRRASKLARMQDELAALPEGYITPNRPVHVKDFSEHYRIMSADSDFRFSEEFEELKHVGRDQACSFANLPCNRPKNRFTNILPYDHSRFKLQPVDDDDGSDYINANYMPGHNSPREFIVTQGPLHSTREEFWRMCWESNSRAIVMLTRCFEKGREKCDQYWPVDRVAMFYGDIKVQLIIDTHYHDWSISEFMVSRNCESRIMRHFHFTTWPDFGVPEPPQSLVRFVRAFRDVIGTDMRPIIVHCSAGVGRSGTFIALDRILQHIHKSDYVDIFGIVFAMRKERVFMVQTETAVCVHPSVSAGGAGGQGAPAGRFARAARQRWLRSFINITC
;
A
#
# COMPACT_ATOMS: atom_id res chain seq x y z
N MET A 1 97.75 7.47 46.11
CA MET A 1 98.52 6.44 46.82
C MET A 1 99.31 5.67 45.78
N LEU A 2 100.62 5.55 45.96
CA LEU A 2 101.50 4.74 45.12
C LEU A 2 101.81 3.45 45.88
N SER A 3 101.81 2.31 45.20
CA SER A 3 102.26 1.05 45.76
C SER A 3 103.06 0.30 44.70
N TRP A 4 104.11 -0.39 45.13
CA TRP A 4 104.97 -1.19 44.28
C TRP A 4 105.30 -2.51 44.97
N ARG A 5 105.90 -3.45 44.22
CA ARG A 5 106.34 -4.74 44.76
C ARG A 5 107.84 -4.85 44.57
N SER A 6 108.53 -5.35 45.58
CA SER A 6 109.96 -5.61 45.50
C SER A 6 110.25 -7.01 44.99
N ASP A 7 111.36 -7.17 44.28
CA ASP A 7 111.78 -8.46 43.75
C ASP A 7 112.31 -9.36 44.88
N VAL A 8 111.86 -10.63 44.89
CA VAL A 8 111.91 -11.55 46.03
C VAL A 8 113.36 -11.98 46.38
N ASN A 9 114.29 -11.81 45.44
CA ASN A 9 115.69 -12.22 45.58
C ASN A 9 116.64 -11.12 46.07
N SER A 10 116.15 -9.90 46.34
CA SER A 10 116.97 -8.81 46.89
C SER A 10 116.34 -8.23 48.16
N ARG A 11 117.18 -7.89 49.15
CA ARG A 11 116.76 -7.27 50.42
C ARG A 11 117.08 -5.79 50.37
N GLN A 12 116.03 -4.96 50.29
CA GLN A 12 116.15 -3.50 50.24
C GLN A 12 116.00 -2.93 51.65
N ASP A 13 116.84 -1.96 51.99
CA ASP A 13 116.82 -1.29 53.30
C ASP A 13 115.73 -0.21 53.34
N ARG A 14 115.53 0.50 52.21
CA ARG A 14 114.50 1.53 52.03
C ARG A 14 114.27 1.83 50.54
N TYR A 15 113.18 2.51 50.24
CA TYR A 15 112.86 3.05 48.92
C TYR A 15 112.95 4.57 48.93
N GLU A 16 113.42 5.13 47.81
CA GLU A 16 113.48 6.56 47.59
C GLU A 16 112.65 6.89 46.34
N VAL A 17 111.56 7.63 46.54
CA VAL A 17 110.63 8.04 45.49
C VAL A 17 110.94 9.47 45.13
N HIS A 18 111.39 9.66 43.90
CA HIS A 18 111.57 10.94 43.27
C HIS A 18 110.32 11.24 42.46
N TYR A 19 109.72 12.40 42.65
CA TYR A 19 108.60 12.83 41.81
C TYR A 19 108.84 14.26 41.32
N GLN A 20 108.59 14.44 40.04
CA GLN A 20 108.78 15.71 39.36
C GLN A 20 107.48 16.09 38.67
N ARG A 21 107.06 17.35 38.86
CA ARG A 21 105.92 17.90 38.12
C ARG A 21 106.38 18.17 36.69
N ASN A 22 105.65 17.63 35.72
CA ASN A 22 105.91 17.82 34.31
C ASN A 22 105.87 19.33 33.97
N GLY A 23 106.95 19.84 33.39
CA GLY A 23 107.13 21.27 33.09
C GLY A 23 107.87 22.09 34.16
N THR A 24 108.11 21.56 35.36
CA THR A 24 108.98 22.22 36.37
C THR A 24 110.31 21.46 36.52
N ARG A 25 111.38 22.16 36.95
CA ARG A 25 112.68 21.55 37.28
C ARG A 25 112.81 21.15 38.75
N GLU A 26 111.72 21.24 39.50
CA GLU A 26 111.69 20.92 40.93
C GLU A 26 111.40 19.43 41.13
N GLU A 27 112.46 18.66 41.38
CA GLU A 27 112.38 17.26 41.78
C GLU A 27 112.27 17.18 43.30
N ARG A 28 111.26 16.46 43.80
CA ARG A 28 111.07 16.22 45.23
C ARG A 28 111.30 14.75 45.53
N THR A 29 112.03 14.51 46.61
CA THR A 29 112.40 13.16 47.02
C THR A 29 111.80 12.82 48.36
N MET A 30 111.22 11.63 48.47
CA MET A 30 110.68 11.08 49.71
C MET A 30 111.22 9.67 49.92
N ALA A 31 111.71 9.38 51.12
CA ALA A 31 112.15 8.04 51.49
C ALA A 31 111.07 7.33 52.32
N THR A 32 110.84 6.05 52.06
CA THR A 32 109.93 5.19 52.84
C THR A 32 110.53 3.79 53.02
N ASN A 33 110.19 3.14 54.13
CA ASN A 33 110.61 1.77 54.42
C ASN A 33 109.52 0.76 53.99
N GLU A 34 108.34 1.25 53.63
CA GLU A 34 107.21 0.45 53.18
C GLU A 34 107.16 0.40 51.64
N THR A 35 106.49 -0.61 51.08
CA THR A 35 106.26 -0.74 49.63
C THR A 35 105.10 0.12 49.12
N SER A 36 104.64 1.07 49.93
CA SER A 36 103.62 2.05 49.57
C SER A 36 103.96 3.43 50.11
N LEU A 37 103.51 4.46 49.40
CA LEU A 37 103.69 5.86 49.77
C LEU A 37 102.50 6.69 49.31
N THR A 38 101.99 7.54 50.19
CA THR A 38 100.99 8.54 49.83
C THR A 38 101.64 9.91 49.73
N ILE A 39 101.59 10.50 48.53
CA ILE A 39 102.05 11.86 48.31
C ILE A 39 100.85 12.79 48.49
N HIS A 40 100.98 13.75 49.41
CA HIS A 40 99.97 14.76 49.70
C HIS A 40 100.35 16.08 49.02
N TYR A 41 99.35 16.97 48.84
CA TYR A 41 99.54 18.32 48.29
C TYR A 41 100.12 18.36 46.86
N LEU A 42 99.75 17.38 46.02
CA LEU A 42 100.03 17.46 44.59
C LEU A 42 99.21 18.57 43.94
N HIS A 43 99.77 19.26 42.97
CA HIS A 43 99.10 20.33 42.24
C HIS A 43 98.04 19.71 41.31
N PRO A 44 96.75 20.12 41.42
CA PRO A 44 95.69 19.59 40.59
C PRO A 44 95.93 19.83 39.10
N GLY A 45 95.61 18.82 38.28
CA GLY A 45 95.73 18.88 36.83
C GLY A 45 97.15 18.76 36.28
N SER A 46 98.17 18.67 37.12
CA SER A 46 99.55 18.49 36.65
C SER A 46 99.91 17.02 36.47
N GLY A 47 100.68 16.72 35.43
CA GLY A 47 101.32 15.43 35.23
C GLY A 47 102.53 15.28 36.15
N TYR A 48 102.68 14.14 36.80
CA TYR A 48 103.86 13.83 37.61
C TYR A 48 104.59 12.62 37.04
N GLU A 49 105.89 12.79 36.78
CA GLU A 49 106.78 11.68 36.53
C GLU A 49 107.35 11.22 37.88
N VAL A 50 107.07 9.97 38.23
CA VAL A 50 107.48 9.36 39.50
C VAL A 50 108.52 8.28 39.21
N LYS A 51 109.68 8.40 39.82
CA LYS A 51 110.82 7.48 39.73
C LYS A 51 111.04 6.85 41.09
N VAL A 52 110.92 5.52 41.16
CA VAL A 52 111.13 4.77 42.40
C VAL A 52 112.50 4.08 42.34
N HIS A 53 113.36 4.39 43.30
CA HIS A 53 114.64 3.75 43.52
C HIS A 53 114.59 2.83 44.74
N ALA A 54 115.16 1.65 44.64
CA ALA A 54 115.46 0.79 45.79
C ALA A 54 116.86 1.11 46.30
N ILE A 55 117.03 1.17 47.62
CA ILE A 55 118.33 1.37 48.27
C ILE A 55 118.70 0.12 49.07
N SER A 56 119.90 -0.40 48.83
CA SER A 56 120.51 -1.48 49.60
C SER A 56 121.97 -1.14 49.89
N HIS A 57 122.39 -1.20 51.16
CA HIS A 57 123.74 -0.85 51.63
C HIS A 57 124.26 0.52 51.13
N GLY A 58 123.37 1.50 50.99
CA GLY A 58 123.71 2.88 50.58
C GLY A 58 123.84 3.10 49.07
N VAL A 59 123.58 2.09 48.24
CA VAL A 59 123.61 2.20 46.77
C VAL A 59 122.18 2.22 46.20
N ARG A 60 121.93 3.11 45.23
CA ARG A 60 120.64 3.27 44.53
C ARG A 60 120.53 2.31 43.34
N SER A 61 119.36 1.70 43.15
CA SER A 61 119.02 0.95 41.94
C SER A 61 118.71 1.87 40.75
N GLU A 62 118.63 1.28 39.56
CA GLU A 62 117.99 1.95 38.43
C GLU A 62 116.53 2.31 38.78
N PRO A 63 116.05 3.50 38.38
CA PRO A 63 114.70 3.95 38.68
C PRO A 63 113.65 3.23 37.83
N HIS A 64 112.55 2.83 38.45
CA HIS A 64 111.33 2.55 37.71
C HIS A 64 110.53 3.84 37.53
N SER A 65 110.32 4.26 36.28
CA SER A 65 109.64 5.52 35.94
C SER A 65 108.18 5.27 35.57
N TYR A 66 107.26 6.03 36.17
CA TYR A 66 105.81 5.97 35.90
C TYR A 66 105.25 7.39 35.79
N PHE A 67 104.40 7.63 34.79
CA PHE A 67 103.74 8.92 34.60
C PHE A 67 102.28 8.83 35.06
N GLN A 68 101.88 9.73 35.96
CA GLN A 68 100.51 9.82 36.43
C GLN A 68 100.06 11.28 36.50
N ALA A 69 98.93 11.58 35.88
CA ALA A 69 98.28 12.88 36.03
C ALA A 69 97.37 12.92 37.26
N VAL A 70 97.38 14.06 37.95
CA VAL A 70 96.46 14.38 39.04
C VAL A 70 95.20 14.97 38.43
N PHE A 71 94.04 14.56 38.94
CA PHE A 71 92.76 15.09 38.49
C PHE A 71 92.73 16.64 38.54
N PRO A 72 92.33 17.33 37.46
CA PRO A 72 92.15 18.79 37.48
C PRO A 72 90.92 19.18 38.32
N LYS A 73 90.91 20.42 38.83
CA LYS A 73 89.72 20.99 39.49
C LYS A 73 88.64 21.32 38.44
N PRO A 74 87.35 21.13 38.76
CA PRO A 74 86.27 21.44 37.83
C PRO A 74 86.15 22.94 37.55
N PRO A 75 85.57 23.33 36.40
CA PRO A 75 85.29 24.73 36.09
C PRO A 75 84.31 25.35 37.11
N GLN A 76 84.26 26.67 37.16
CA GLN A 76 83.41 27.41 38.09
C GLN A 76 82.30 28.16 37.33
N ASN A 77 81.16 28.41 38.00
CA ASN A 77 80.16 29.38 37.55
C ASN A 77 79.60 29.16 36.12
N LEU A 78 78.98 28.01 35.88
CA LEU A 78 78.32 27.67 34.61
C LEU A 78 77.01 28.43 34.49
N THR A 79 76.90 29.27 33.47
CA THR A 79 75.74 30.12 33.20
C THR A 79 75.29 29.98 31.75
N LEU A 80 73.99 30.19 31.56
CA LEU A 80 73.34 30.21 30.25
C LEU A 80 73.38 31.62 29.71
N GLN A 81 74.09 31.84 28.60
CA GLN A 81 74.24 33.18 28.02
C GLN A 81 73.13 33.51 27.03
N THR A 82 72.78 32.57 26.15
CA THR A 82 71.72 32.76 25.16
C THR A 82 71.10 31.42 24.78
N VAL A 83 69.78 31.41 24.70
CA VAL A 83 69.01 30.33 24.07
C VAL A 83 68.36 30.93 22.83
N HIS A 84 68.77 30.44 21.67
CA HIS A 84 68.12 30.71 20.39
C HIS A 84 67.42 29.45 19.90
N THR A 85 66.57 29.57 18.88
CA THR A 85 65.65 28.52 18.40
C THR A 85 66.20 27.09 18.42
N ASN A 86 67.45 26.86 18.02
CA ASN A 86 68.11 25.55 18.02
C ASN A 86 69.57 25.60 18.53
N LEU A 87 69.94 26.68 19.24
CA LEU A 87 71.31 26.95 19.67
C LEU A 87 71.34 27.35 21.13
N VAL A 88 72.21 26.70 21.90
CA VAL A 88 72.51 27.07 23.28
C VAL A 88 73.95 27.53 23.39
N VAL A 89 74.15 28.70 24.00
CA VAL A 89 75.46 29.25 24.32
C VAL A 89 75.66 29.20 25.83
N LEU A 90 76.69 28.48 26.23
CA LEU A 90 77.09 28.28 27.62
C LEU A 90 78.38 29.02 27.90
N HIS A 91 78.50 29.56 29.11
CA HIS A 91 79.69 30.26 29.57
C HIS A 91 80.03 29.81 30.99
N TRP A 92 81.31 29.55 31.25
CA TRP A 92 81.84 29.20 32.58
C TRP A 92 83.15 29.93 32.85
N GLN A 93 83.65 29.82 34.08
CA GLN A 93 84.94 30.37 34.52
C GLN A 93 85.96 29.24 34.69
N ALA A 94 87.22 29.55 34.38
CA ALA A 94 88.32 28.60 34.52
C ALA A 94 88.59 28.24 36.00
N PRO A 95 89.06 27.01 36.29
CA PRO A 95 89.36 26.59 37.66
C PRO A 95 90.55 27.34 38.27
N GLU A 96 90.38 27.92 39.45
CA GLU A 96 91.49 28.57 40.16
C GLU A 96 92.49 27.55 40.76
N GLY A 97 93.77 27.71 40.42
CA GLY A 97 94.88 26.91 40.96
C GLY A 97 94.90 25.45 40.51
N SER A 98 94.56 25.19 39.24
CA SER A 98 94.67 23.88 38.59
C SER A 98 95.17 24.06 37.17
N ASP A 99 96.06 23.17 36.70
CA ASP A 99 96.41 23.13 35.28
C ASP A 99 95.34 22.38 34.51
N PHE A 100 95.06 22.78 33.28
CA PHE A 100 94.20 22.03 32.37
C PHE A 100 94.58 22.33 30.92
N SER A 101 94.25 21.40 30.03
CA SER A 101 94.51 21.53 28.60
C SER A 101 93.25 21.86 27.78
N GLU A 102 92.10 21.33 28.19
CA GLU A 102 90.84 21.52 27.47
C GLU A 102 89.63 21.37 28.40
N TYR A 103 88.46 21.79 27.92
CA TYR A 103 87.15 21.50 28.48
C TYR A 103 86.45 20.42 27.66
N VAL A 104 85.67 19.61 28.35
CA VAL A 104 84.76 18.64 27.73
C VAL A 104 83.35 18.94 28.21
N VAL A 105 82.45 19.14 27.25
CA VAL A 105 81.03 19.36 27.51
C VAL A 105 80.26 18.09 27.13
N ARG A 106 79.44 17.60 28.05
CA ARG A 106 78.50 16.50 27.79
C ARG A 106 77.07 17.00 27.92
N TYR A 107 76.20 16.56 27.03
CA TYR A 107 74.78 16.89 27.13
C TYR A 107 73.92 15.69 26.77
N ARG A 108 72.75 15.58 27.39
CA ARG A 108 71.73 14.58 27.08
C ARG A 108 70.33 15.10 27.41
N THR A 109 69.32 14.54 26.75
CA THR A 109 67.96 14.54 27.29
C THR A 109 67.78 13.33 28.22
N ASP A 110 66.64 13.23 28.90
CA ASP A 110 66.35 12.09 29.79
C ASP A 110 66.28 10.74 29.03
N ALA A 111 65.99 10.77 27.73
CA ALA A 111 65.87 9.60 26.87
C ALA A 111 67.12 9.34 25.98
N SER A 112 68.01 10.32 25.79
CA SER A 112 69.14 10.20 24.85
C SER A 112 70.43 9.75 25.53
N PRO A 113 71.35 9.08 24.80
CA PRO A 113 72.71 8.87 25.29
C PRO A 113 73.45 10.22 25.43
N TRP A 114 74.51 10.22 26.23
CA TRP A 114 75.39 11.38 26.38
C TRP A 114 76.11 11.71 25.07
N GLN A 115 75.88 12.91 24.56
CA GLN A 115 76.65 13.52 23.48
C GLN A 115 77.86 14.23 24.09
N ARG A 116 79.03 14.13 23.44
CA ARG A 116 80.30 14.67 23.96
C ARG A 116 80.93 15.64 22.95
N ILE A 117 81.29 16.82 23.44
CA ILE A 117 82.08 17.83 22.73
C ILE A 117 83.44 17.94 23.45
N SER A 118 84.53 17.69 22.74
CA SER A 118 85.91 17.75 23.25
C SER A 118 86.71 18.80 22.48
N GLY A 119 87.92 19.17 22.93
CA GLY A 119 88.78 20.13 22.23
C GLY A 119 88.40 21.59 22.46
N LEU A 120 87.66 21.91 23.52
CA LEU A 120 87.26 23.28 23.84
C LEU A 120 88.35 23.95 24.68
N HIS A 121 88.93 25.05 24.17
CA HIS A 121 89.95 25.82 24.89
C HIS A 121 89.43 27.16 25.41
N GLU A 122 88.27 27.58 24.92
CA GLU A 122 87.58 28.79 25.36
C GLU A 122 86.66 28.50 26.54
N ASN A 123 86.32 29.54 27.28
CA ASN A 123 85.37 29.48 28.40
C ASN A 123 83.90 29.44 27.95
N GLU A 124 83.66 29.28 26.64
CA GLU A 124 82.33 29.18 26.03
C GLU A 124 82.16 27.90 25.22
N ALA A 125 80.93 27.40 25.14
CA ALA A 125 80.53 26.36 24.19
C ALA A 125 79.21 26.70 23.50
N ARG A 126 79.15 26.32 22.22
CA ARG A 126 77.97 26.48 21.37
C ARG A 126 77.44 25.11 20.98
N ILE A 127 76.29 24.73 21.53
CA ILE A 127 75.62 23.47 21.23
C ILE A 127 74.55 23.74 20.16
N LYS A 128 74.77 23.17 18.96
CA LYS A 128 73.84 23.28 17.82
C LYS A 128 72.93 22.05 17.75
N ASP A 129 71.89 22.15 16.94
CA ASP A 129 70.95 21.06 16.61
C ASP A 129 70.23 20.49 17.83
N MET A 130 69.90 21.37 18.79
CA MET A 130 69.07 21.01 19.93
C MET A 130 67.60 20.96 19.53
N HIS A 131 66.89 19.93 19.97
CA HIS A 131 65.48 19.73 19.67
C HIS A 131 64.61 20.72 20.47
N TYR A 132 63.59 21.28 19.82
CA TYR A 132 62.66 22.22 20.43
C TYR A 132 61.88 21.59 21.58
N GLY A 133 61.58 22.38 22.61
CA GLY A 133 60.75 21.97 23.75
C GLY A 133 61.36 20.93 24.69
N GLU A 134 62.50 20.32 24.33
CA GLU A 134 63.20 19.32 25.14
C GLU A 134 64.00 19.96 26.28
N ARG A 135 64.17 19.18 27.35
CA ARG A 135 65.01 19.54 28.49
C ARG A 135 66.32 18.76 28.42
N TYR A 136 67.42 19.50 28.45
CA TYR A 136 68.77 18.97 28.39
C TYR A 136 69.50 19.15 29.72
N LEU A 137 70.18 18.10 30.16
CA LEU A 137 71.16 18.16 31.24
C LEU A 137 72.54 18.31 30.61
N VAL A 138 73.21 19.43 30.90
CA VAL A 138 74.56 19.72 30.42
C VAL A 138 75.56 19.62 31.56
N GLN A 139 76.68 18.96 31.29
CA GLN A 139 77.82 18.78 32.20
C GLN A 139 79.09 19.36 31.57
N VAL A 140 79.90 20.05 32.35
CA VAL A 140 81.21 20.56 31.92
C VAL A 140 82.30 20.04 32.84
N ASN A 141 83.32 19.44 32.23
CA ASN A 141 84.52 18.94 32.91
C ASN A 141 85.75 19.65 32.34
N THR A 142 86.77 19.82 33.17
CA THR A 142 88.13 20.18 32.73
C THR A 142 88.92 18.90 32.53
N VAL A 143 89.80 18.89 31.52
CA VAL A 143 90.67 17.75 31.22
C VAL A 143 92.11 18.22 31.24
N SER A 144 92.97 17.40 31.85
CA SER A 144 94.42 17.59 31.80
C SER A 144 95.11 16.24 31.62
N PHE A 145 96.05 16.16 30.66
CA PHE A 145 96.77 14.93 30.33
C PHE A 145 95.85 13.70 30.14
N GLY A 146 94.67 13.90 29.53
CA GLY A 146 93.69 12.85 29.27
C GLY A 146 92.83 12.41 30.47
N VAL A 147 92.97 13.06 31.63
CA VAL A 147 92.20 12.79 32.85
C VAL A 147 91.21 13.93 33.13
N GLU A 148 89.95 13.59 33.36
CA GLU A 148 88.86 14.56 33.57
C GLU A 148 88.61 14.87 35.05
N SER A 149 88.11 16.06 35.37
CA SER A 149 87.75 16.43 36.75
C SER A 149 86.71 15.48 37.35
N PRO A 150 86.82 15.14 38.66
CA PRO A 150 86.01 14.09 39.29
C PRO A 150 84.55 14.49 39.50
N HIS A 151 84.26 15.79 39.59
CA HIS A 151 82.91 16.32 39.75
C HIS A 151 82.59 17.23 38.55
N PRO A 152 81.64 16.87 37.67
CA PRO A 152 81.21 17.75 36.60
C PRO A 152 80.39 18.92 37.16
N LEU A 153 80.44 20.06 36.48
CA LEU A 153 79.52 21.17 36.74
C LEU A 153 78.27 21.02 35.88
N GLU A 154 77.09 20.99 36.50
CA GLU A 154 75.83 20.64 35.83
C GLU A 154 74.88 21.84 35.68
N LEU A 155 74.15 21.91 34.56
CA LEU A 155 73.11 22.89 34.30
C LEU A 155 71.95 22.26 33.52
N ASN A 156 70.71 22.53 33.95
CA ASN A 156 69.51 22.18 33.19
C ASN A 156 69.17 23.30 32.21
N VAL A 157 69.03 22.97 30.94
CA VAL A 157 68.65 23.90 29.88
C VAL A 157 67.39 23.39 29.19
N THR A 158 66.36 24.22 29.13
CA THR A 158 65.11 23.90 28.43
C THR A 158 65.04 24.70 27.13
N MET A 159 64.83 24.03 26.01
CA MET A 159 64.64 24.69 24.71
C MET A 159 63.21 25.20 24.57
N PRO A 160 62.98 26.41 24.02
CA PRO A 160 61.64 26.88 23.74
C PRO A 160 60.96 25.98 22.68
N PRO A 161 59.67 25.68 22.82
CA PRO A 161 58.94 24.95 21.79
C PRO A 161 58.76 25.82 20.53
N GLN A 162 58.63 25.17 19.36
CA GLN A 162 58.38 25.87 18.10
C GLN A 162 56.94 26.44 18.07
N PRO A 163 56.72 27.67 17.55
CA PRO A 163 55.37 28.19 17.37
C PRO A 163 54.61 27.38 16.32
N VAL A 164 53.29 27.32 16.48
CA VAL A 164 52.39 26.69 15.51
C VAL A 164 52.43 27.48 14.19
N SER A 165 52.32 26.80 13.05
CA SER A 165 52.28 27.44 11.74
C SER A 165 51.20 26.81 10.86
N ASN A 166 50.76 27.51 9.81
CA ASN A 166 49.76 27.03 8.84
C ASN A 166 48.45 26.56 9.47
N VAL A 167 47.87 27.37 10.37
CA VAL A 167 46.58 27.07 10.99
C VAL A 167 45.46 27.27 9.96
N VAL A 168 44.77 26.18 9.62
CA VAL A 168 43.62 26.15 8.70
C VAL A 168 42.34 26.04 9.53
N PRO A 169 41.41 27.01 9.42
CA PRO A 169 40.10 26.90 10.03
C PRO A 169 39.12 26.12 9.14
N LEU A 170 38.58 25.03 9.66
CA LEU A 170 37.41 24.33 9.10
C LEU A 170 36.17 24.91 9.78
N VAL A 171 35.45 25.74 9.02
CA VAL A 171 34.37 26.57 9.54
C VAL A 171 33.04 25.83 9.46
N ASP A 172 32.34 25.75 10.58
CA ASP A 172 30.92 25.38 10.66
C ASP A 172 30.14 26.55 11.30
N SER A 173 28.86 26.33 11.57
CA SER A 173 27.92 27.30 12.11
C SER A 173 28.12 27.54 13.61
N ARG A 174 28.17 26.47 14.41
CA ARG A 174 28.34 26.54 15.89
C ARG A 174 29.65 25.97 16.39
N ASN A 175 30.35 25.23 15.54
CA ASN A 175 31.65 24.67 15.85
C ASN A 175 32.67 25.19 14.84
N LEU A 176 33.94 25.13 15.23
CA LEU A 176 35.05 25.49 14.38
C LEU A 176 36.19 24.56 14.71
N THR A 177 36.73 23.87 13.71
CA THR A 177 37.90 23.01 13.91
C THR A 177 39.12 23.72 13.39
N LEU A 178 40.12 23.93 14.24
CA LEU A 178 41.43 24.41 13.83
C LEU A 178 42.35 23.23 13.56
N GLU A 179 42.96 23.22 12.38
CA GLU A 179 43.90 22.19 11.95
C GLU A 179 45.26 22.81 11.65
N TRP A 180 46.33 22.21 12.15
CA TRP A 180 47.70 22.62 11.84
C TRP A 180 48.67 21.44 11.84
N PRO A 181 49.77 21.50 11.08
CA PRO A 181 50.85 20.52 11.16
C PRO A 181 51.52 20.52 12.53
N ARG A 182 51.84 19.34 13.07
CA ARG A 182 52.52 19.23 14.37
C ARG A 182 53.91 19.89 14.28
N PRO A 183 54.25 20.85 15.17
CA PRO A 183 55.59 21.44 15.21
C PRO A 183 56.66 20.40 15.57
N ASP A 184 57.89 20.60 15.11
CA ASP A 184 59.01 19.72 15.45
C ASP A 184 59.41 19.93 16.92
N GLY A 185 59.73 18.84 17.61
CA GLY A 185 60.15 18.84 19.02
C GLY A 185 59.08 18.40 20.01
N HIS A 186 59.38 18.53 21.30
CA HIS A 186 58.51 18.12 22.40
C HIS A 186 57.50 19.22 22.74
N VAL A 187 56.22 18.85 22.82
CA VAL A 187 55.14 19.77 23.22
C VAL A 187 54.25 19.06 24.24
N ASP A 188 54.10 19.66 25.42
CA ASP A 188 53.27 19.11 26.51
C ASP A 188 51.78 19.34 26.23
N PHE A 189 51.44 20.57 25.83
CA PHE A 189 50.08 20.97 25.49
C PHE A 189 50.06 22.26 24.65
N TYR A 190 48.94 22.49 23.97
CA TYR A 190 48.66 23.75 23.30
C TYR A 190 47.72 24.61 24.14
N THR A 191 47.99 25.90 24.24
CA THR A 191 47.08 26.89 24.79
C THR A 191 46.43 27.65 23.65
N LEU A 192 45.11 27.52 23.55
CA LEU A 192 44.27 28.22 22.60
C LEU A 192 43.48 29.30 23.35
N LYS A 193 43.43 30.53 22.82
CA LYS A 193 42.53 31.59 23.28
C LYS A 193 41.69 32.09 22.13
N TRP A 194 40.42 32.42 22.37
CA TRP A 194 39.56 33.01 21.35
C TRP A 194 38.56 33.97 21.95
N TRP A 195 38.17 34.97 21.16
CA TRP A 195 37.13 35.93 21.52
C TRP A 195 36.44 36.47 20.26
N PRO A 196 35.15 36.84 20.38
CA PRO A 196 34.45 37.54 19.32
C PRO A 196 35.04 38.94 19.09
N THR A 197 35.09 39.38 17.83
CA THR A 197 35.74 40.66 17.45
C THR A 197 35.01 41.89 17.99
N ASP A 198 33.73 41.75 18.28
CA ASP A 198 32.82 42.78 18.78
C ASP A 198 32.67 42.79 20.31
N GLU A 199 33.17 41.78 21.02
CA GLU A 199 33.23 41.74 22.50
C GLU A 199 34.63 41.29 22.94
N GLU A 200 35.61 42.21 22.92
CA GLU A 200 37.01 41.90 23.25
C GLU A 200 37.22 41.48 24.72
N ASP A 201 36.27 41.76 25.61
CA ASP A 201 36.34 41.40 27.03
C ASP A 201 36.04 39.90 27.29
N ARG A 202 35.39 39.20 26.35
CA ARG A 202 34.96 37.80 26.52
C ARG A 202 35.98 36.82 25.94
N VAL A 203 37.13 36.72 26.59
CA VAL A 203 38.22 35.80 26.20
C VAL A 203 37.99 34.42 26.80
N GLU A 204 37.80 33.43 25.93
CA GLU A 204 37.76 32.01 26.29
C GLU A 204 39.12 31.37 26.01
N PHE A 205 39.47 30.34 26.78
CA PHE A 205 40.72 29.62 26.58
C PHE A 205 40.57 28.13 26.85
N LYS A 206 41.39 27.32 26.16
CA LYS A 206 41.43 25.86 26.27
C LYS A 206 42.88 25.39 26.21
N ASN A 207 43.27 24.58 27.19
CA ASN A 207 44.54 23.86 27.17
C ASN A 207 44.29 22.45 26.65
N VAL A 208 44.99 22.05 25.58
CA VAL A 208 44.80 20.76 24.92
C VAL A 208 46.00 19.87 25.18
N THR A 209 45.79 18.87 26.03
CA THR A 209 46.79 17.87 26.47
C THR A 209 46.64 16.53 25.76
N GLN A 210 45.47 16.23 25.17
CA GLN A 210 45.21 14.98 24.44
C GLN A 210 45.89 14.98 23.07
N LEU A 211 47.15 14.54 23.03
CA LEU A 211 47.91 14.21 21.81
C LEU A 211 47.76 12.72 21.44
N GLU A 212 46.56 12.15 21.61
CA GLU A 212 46.33 10.68 21.64
C GLU A 212 46.63 9.96 20.30
N ASP A 213 46.67 10.66 19.16
CA ASP A 213 47.15 10.11 17.90
C ASP A 213 48.59 10.56 17.60
N LEU A 214 49.56 9.81 18.13
CA LEU A 214 50.98 9.98 17.78
C LEU A 214 51.27 9.65 16.29
N SER A 215 50.33 9.03 15.59
CA SER A 215 50.41 8.61 14.18
C SER A 215 49.98 9.69 13.16
N SER A 216 49.26 10.73 13.59
CA SER A 216 48.76 11.78 12.69
C SER A 216 49.75 12.95 12.56
N PRO A 217 50.05 13.43 11.33
CA PRO A 217 50.99 14.52 11.09
C PRO A 217 50.43 15.91 11.43
N SER A 218 49.12 16.01 11.67
CA SER A 218 48.38 17.26 11.92
C SER A 218 47.55 17.17 13.20
N VAL A 219 47.54 18.24 13.98
CA VAL A 219 46.70 18.41 15.18
C VAL A 219 45.38 19.05 14.77
N ARG A 220 44.27 18.47 15.20
CA ARG A 220 42.91 18.98 14.94
C ARG A 220 42.22 19.25 16.27
N ILE A 221 41.75 20.48 16.46
CA ILE A 221 41.12 20.90 17.71
C ILE A 221 39.73 21.47 17.41
N PRO A 222 38.64 20.80 17.82
CA PRO A 222 37.30 21.36 17.75
C PRO A 222 37.08 22.38 18.87
N ILE A 223 36.48 23.50 18.48
CA ILE A 223 35.99 24.59 19.33
C ILE A 223 34.47 24.59 19.17
N GLU A 224 33.78 24.44 20.28
CA GLU A 224 32.32 24.33 20.34
C GLU A 224 31.72 25.61 20.92
N ASP A 225 30.39 25.72 20.90
CA ASP A 225 29.61 26.84 21.47
C ASP A 225 29.90 28.23 20.88
N LEU A 226 30.33 28.29 19.62
CA LEU A 226 30.49 29.54 18.90
C LEU A 226 29.14 30.04 18.36
N SER A 227 28.99 31.37 18.28
CA SER A 227 27.80 31.99 17.72
C SER A 227 27.84 32.01 16.18
N PRO A 228 26.77 31.59 15.48
CA PRO A 228 26.75 31.53 14.02
C PRO A 228 26.81 32.88 13.31
N GLY A 229 27.65 32.98 12.28
CA GLY A 229 27.81 34.18 11.45
C GLY A 229 28.64 35.31 12.09
N ARG A 230 29.33 35.03 13.20
CA ARG A 230 30.13 36.00 13.97
C ARG A 230 31.63 35.80 13.71
N GLN A 231 32.39 36.88 13.79
CA GLN A 231 33.83 36.87 13.54
C GLN A 231 34.61 36.71 14.85
N TYR A 232 35.49 35.72 14.88
CA TYR A 232 36.32 35.39 16.04
C TYR A 232 37.81 35.57 15.73
N ARG A 233 38.57 36.00 16.73
CA ARG A 233 40.04 36.03 16.74
C ARG A 233 40.54 34.87 17.59
N PHE A 234 41.57 34.19 17.12
CA PHE A 234 42.18 33.02 17.74
C PHE A 234 43.68 33.26 17.95
N GLU A 235 44.17 32.86 19.11
CA GLU A 235 45.59 32.83 19.47
C GLU A 235 46.00 31.41 19.86
N VAL A 236 47.05 30.88 19.24
CA VAL A 236 47.59 29.55 19.52
C VAL A 236 49.03 29.67 20.03
N GLN A 237 49.33 29.01 21.15
CA GLN A 237 50.66 28.89 21.74
C GLN A 237 50.98 27.43 22.06
N ALA A 238 52.21 26.99 21.80
CA ALA A 238 52.71 25.69 22.26
C ALA A 238 53.45 25.85 23.58
N SER A 239 53.26 24.92 24.52
CA SER A 239 53.92 24.93 25.82
C SER A 239 54.68 23.63 26.03
N SER A 240 55.93 23.72 26.50
CA SER A 240 56.74 22.56 26.88
C SER A 240 57.65 22.91 28.05
N ASN A 241 57.74 22.04 29.06
CA ASN A 241 58.64 22.14 30.21
C ASN A 241 58.59 23.52 30.92
N GLY A 242 57.39 24.13 30.97
CA GLY A 242 57.15 25.43 31.59
C GLY A 242 57.46 26.67 30.74
N ILE A 243 57.90 26.49 29.48
CA ILE A 243 58.18 27.58 28.53
C ILE A 243 57.13 27.59 27.42
N ARG A 244 56.68 28.79 27.00
CA ARG A 244 55.72 28.99 25.91
C ARG A 244 56.42 29.47 24.63
N SER A 245 55.92 29.05 23.48
CA SER A 245 56.33 29.55 22.17
C SER A 245 55.71 30.90 21.84
N GLY A 246 56.09 31.48 20.70
CA GLY A 246 55.45 32.68 20.16
C GLY A 246 53.97 32.46 19.79
N THR A 247 53.17 33.53 19.86
CA THR A 247 51.74 33.50 19.56
C THR A 247 51.46 33.49 18.06
N THR A 248 50.58 32.60 17.62
CA THR A 248 50.05 32.59 16.25
C THR A 248 48.63 33.13 16.24
N HIS A 249 48.37 34.17 15.43
CA HIS A 249 47.08 34.83 15.34
C HIS A 249 46.31 34.37 14.09
N LEU A 250 45.01 34.14 14.24
CA LEU A 250 44.09 33.83 13.14
C LEU A 250 42.77 34.56 13.37
N SER A 251 42.15 35.06 12.30
CA SER A 251 40.78 35.59 12.35
C SER A 251 39.91 34.88 11.33
N THR A 252 38.76 34.37 11.74
CA THR A 252 37.80 33.71 10.84
C THR A 252 36.38 33.94 11.32
N ARG A 253 35.40 33.77 10.43
CA ARG A 253 33.99 34.00 10.68
C ARG A 253 33.23 32.69 10.60
N THR A 254 32.39 32.41 11.57
CA THR A 254 31.54 31.20 11.58
C THR A 254 30.50 31.28 10.47
N MET A 255 30.03 30.13 10.00
CA MET A 255 29.01 30.06 8.95
C MET A 255 27.68 30.60 9.49
N PRO A 256 27.01 31.53 8.79
CA PRO A 256 25.69 31.98 9.22
C PRO A 256 24.66 30.86 9.05
N LEU A 257 23.56 30.94 9.79
CA LEU A 257 22.42 30.03 9.62
C LEU A 257 21.35 30.68 8.74
N ILE A 258 20.50 29.85 8.15
CA ILE A 258 19.26 30.27 7.55
C ILE A 258 18.13 29.47 8.19
N GLN A 259 17.23 30.16 8.88
CA GLN A 259 16.00 29.59 9.45
C GLN A 259 14.76 30.16 8.75
N SER A 260 14.97 30.88 7.65
CA SER A 260 13.92 31.45 6.83
C SER A 260 13.25 30.36 6.01
N ASP A 261 11.92 30.30 6.11
CA ASP A 261 11.10 29.55 5.18
C ASP A 261 10.84 30.41 3.95
N VAL A 262 10.99 29.81 2.76
CA VAL A 262 10.80 30.46 1.46
C VAL A 262 9.54 29.89 0.82
N PHE A 263 8.60 30.79 0.52
CA PHE A 263 7.33 30.52 -0.11
C PHE A 263 7.25 31.22 -1.46
N ILE A 264 6.47 30.67 -2.38
CA ILE A 264 6.20 31.31 -3.66
C ILE A 264 4.84 31.99 -3.51
N ALA A 265 4.87 33.32 -3.45
CA ALA A 265 3.68 34.15 -3.23
C ALA A 265 2.71 34.07 -4.41
N ASN A 266 3.22 33.77 -5.60
CA ASN A 266 2.44 33.65 -6.82
C ASN A 266 1.90 32.23 -7.07
N ALA A 267 1.38 31.58 -6.04
CA ALA A 267 0.81 30.24 -6.15
C ALA A 267 -0.66 30.23 -6.63
N GLY A 268 -1.21 31.40 -7.00
CA GLY A 268 -2.56 31.59 -7.50
C GLY A 268 -2.57 31.88 -9.01
N HIS A 269 -3.54 31.32 -9.72
CA HIS A 269 -3.70 31.47 -11.16
C HIS A 269 -4.29 32.85 -11.51
N GLU A 270 -3.58 33.93 -11.21
CA GLU A 270 -3.96 35.28 -11.66
C GLU A 270 -3.41 35.52 -13.07
N GLN A 271 -4.30 35.87 -14.02
CA GLN A 271 -3.94 36.17 -15.40
C GLN A 271 -2.85 37.24 -15.47
N GLY A 272 -1.71 36.94 -16.11
CA GLY A 272 -0.64 37.90 -16.40
C GLY A 272 0.66 37.72 -15.64
N GLN A 273 0.88 36.60 -14.92
CA GLN A 273 2.12 36.32 -14.20
C GLN A 273 2.88 35.08 -14.69
N ASP A 274 2.63 34.64 -15.93
CA ASP A 274 3.14 33.39 -16.53
C ASP A 274 4.67 33.37 -16.75
N GLU A 275 5.32 34.52 -16.61
CA GLU A 275 6.77 34.71 -16.78
C GLU A 275 7.46 35.26 -15.51
N THR A 276 6.76 35.23 -14.37
CA THR A 276 7.27 35.83 -13.12
C THR A 276 7.13 34.92 -11.91
N ILE A 277 8.20 34.78 -11.11
CA ILE A 277 8.18 34.07 -9.82
C ILE A 277 8.40 35.10 -8.72
N THR A 278 7.40 35.27 -7.86
CA THR A 278 7.53 36.11 -6.66
C THR A 278 7.77 35.24 -5.44
N LEU A 279 8.94 35.39 -4.82
CA LEU A 279 9.33 34.76 -3.58
C LEU A 279 8.89 35.62 -2.39
N SER A 280 8.42 34.97 -1.33
CA SER A 280 8.14 35.56 -0.03
C SER A 280 8.85 34.73 1.03
N TYR A 281 9.56 35.36 1.95
CA TYR A 281 10.37 34.61 2.94
C TYR A 281 10.19 35.15 4.36
N THR A 282 10.33 34.28 5.37
CA THR A 282 10.28 34.70 6.77
C THR A 282 11.62 35.27 7.23
N PRO A 283 11.66 36.20 8.20
CA PRO A 283 12.92 36.66 8.76
C PRO A 283 13.60 35.55 9.57
N THR A 284 14.91 35.37 9.37
CA THR A 284 15.75 34.56 10.26
C THR A 284 15.98 35.36 11.54
N PRO A 285 15.72 34.80 12.74
CA PRO A 285 15.88 35.51 14.00
C PRO A 285 17.32 36.03 14.18
N ALA A 286 17.47 37.31 14.49
CA ALA A 286 18.79 37.90 14.71
C ALA A 286 19.51 37.26 15.91
N ASP A 287 18.77 36.77 16.91
CA ASP A 287 19.32 36.09 18.09
C ASP A 287 19.98 34.75 17.77
N SER A 288 19.58 34.08 16.68
CA SER A 288 20.12 32.77 16.32
C SER A 288 21.35 32.85 15.43
N THR A 289 21.49 33.91 14.63
CA THR A 289 22.64 34.09 13.71
C THR A 289 22.82 35.55 13.27
N ARG A 290 24.08 35.94 13.04
CA ARG A 290 24.45 37.25 12.48
C ARG A 290 24.78 37.14 11.00
N PHE A 291 24.15 37.93 10.14
CA PHE A 291 24.43 37.95 8.71
C PHE A 291 24.09 39.32 8.11
N ASP A 292 24.67 39.60 6.93
CA ASP A 292 24.58 40.90 6.28
C ASP A 292 23.44 40.93 5.24
N ILE A 293 23.33 39.87 4.43
CA ILE A 293 22.39 39.78 3.31
C ILE A 293 21.76 38.38 3.17
N TYR A 294 20.56 38.35 2.60
CA TYR A 294 19.97 37.21 1.93
C TYR A 294 20.30 37.25 0.45
N ARG A 295 20.73 36.11 -0.12
CA ARG A 295 20.94 35.95 -1.56
C ARG A 295 19.99 34.91 -2.11
N PHE A 296 19.39 35.21 -3.26
CA PHE A 296 18.38 34.40 -3.95
C PHE A 296 18.86 34.11 -5.37
N SER A 297 18.85 32.83 -5.75
CA SER A 297 19.18 32.38 -7.10
C SER A 297 18.10 31.44 -7.64
N MET A 298 17.92 31.42 -8.96
CA MET A 298 16.95 30.58 -9.66
C MET A 298 17.58 29.31 -10.26
N GLY A 299 18.89 29.09 -10.03
CA GLY A 299 19.65 27.94 -10.49
C GLY A 299 20.03 27.98 -11.97
N ASP A 300 19.48 28.91 -12.74
CA ASP A 300 19.85 29.16 -14.13
C ASP A 300 20.91 30.29 -14.19
N PRO A 301 22.11 30.05 -14.74
CA PRO A 301 23.18 31.05 -14.81
C PRO A 301 22.84 32.26 -15.68
N THR A 302 21.80 32.18 -16.53
CA THR A 302 21.33 33.31 -17.33
C THR A 302 20.53 34.32 -16.49
N ILE A 303 19.97 33.89 -15.35
CA ILE A 303 19.21 34.73 -14.44
C ILE A 303 20.14 35.24 -13.35
N LYS A 304 20.27 36.56 -13.23
CA LYS A 304 21.10 37.18 -12.18
C LYS A 304 20.49 36.95 -10.79
N ASP A 305 21.35 36.56 -9.86
CA ASP A 305 21.01 36.48 -8.44
C ASP A 305 20.55 37.85 -7.91
N LYS A 306 19.64 37.81 -6.93
CA LYS A 306 19.15 39.00 -6.24
C LYS A 306 19.51 38.95 -4.77
N GLU A 307 19.71 40.13 -4.19
CA GLU A 307 20.11 40.29 -2.79
C GLU A 307 19.16 41.20 -2.03
N LYS A 308 18.96 40.89 -0.76
CA LYS A 308 18.18 41.70 0.20
C LYS A 308 18.98 41.84 1.49
N LEU A 309 18.97 43.04 2.08
CA LEU A 309 19.63 43.28 3.37
C LEU A 309 18.94 42.49 4.49
N ALA A 310 19.69 42.06 5.50
CA ALA A 310 19.13 41.37 6.66
C ALA A 310 18.05 42.20 7.41
N ASN A 311 18.21 43.52 7.41
CA ASN A 311 17.32 44.48 8.07
C ASN A 311 16.22 45.06 7.16
N ASP A 312 16.13 44.63 5.89
CA ASP A 312 15.05 45.07 5.00
C ASP A 312 13.69 44.75 5.67
N THR A 313 12.62 45.50 5.40
CA THR A 313 11.27 45.16 5.87
C THR A 313 10.44 44.47 4.79
N GLU A 314 10.82 44.65 3.51
CA GLU A 314 10.16 44.05 2.37
C GLU A 314 10.62 42.60 2.20
N ARG A 315 9.73 41.67 2.57
CA ARG A 315 9.97 40.22 2.56
C ARG A 315 9.55 39.54 1.26
N LYS A 316 9.43 40.30 0.18
CA LYS A 316 9.02 39.83 -1.15
C LYS A 316 10.06 40.20 -2.20
N LEU A 317 10.23 39.32 -3.18
CA LEU A 317 11.19 39.49 -4.27
C LEU A 317 10.69 38.79 -5.54
N SER A 318 10.55 39.51 -6.64
CA SER A 318 10.06 38.96 -7.92
C SER A 318 11.17 38.80 -8.95
N PHE A 319 11.24 37.66 -9.61
CA PHE A 319 12.03 37.41 -10.82
C PHE A 319 11.10 37.49 -12.05
N SER A 320 11.55 38.13 -13.12
CA SER A 320 10.77 38.35 -14.36
C SER A 320 11.55 37.88 -15.59
N GLY A 321 10.84 37.60 -16.69
CA GLY A 321 11.45 37.10 -17.93
C GLY A 321 11.80 35.61 -17.86
N LEU A 322 11.01 34.86 -17.10
CA LEU A 322 11.16 33.42 -16.95
C LEU A 322 10.38 32.69 -18.04
N THR A 323 10.84 31.50 -18.41
CA THR A 323 10.21 30.66 -19.44
C THR A 323 9.00 29.92 -18.84
N PRO A 324 7.79 30.09 -19.38
CA PRO A 324 6.61 29.35 -18.94
C PRO A 324 6.82 27.83 -19.02
N GLY A 325 6.27 27.09 -18.06
CA GLY A 325 6.40 25.63 -18.00
C GLY A 325 7.78 25.07 -17.62
N LYS A 326 8.82 25.92 -17.52
CA LYS A 326 10.18 25.50 -17.12
C LYS A 326 10.28 25.27 -15.61
N LEU A 327 11.11 24.30 -15.23
CA LEU A 327 11.46 24.00 -13.83
C LEU A 327 12.65 24.86 -13.39
N TYR A 328 12.49 25.61 -12.31
CA TYR A 328 13.53 26.43 -11.69
C TYR A 328 13.92 25.90 -10.32
N ASN A 329 15.21 26.00 -9.99
CA ASN A 329 15.74 25.64 -8.67
C ASN A 329 15.98 26.91 -7.85
N VAL A 330 15.00 27.27 -7.04
CA VAL A 330 15.07 28.44 -6.16
C VAL A 330 15.97 28.12 -4.98
N THR A 331 17.11 28.78 -4.89
CA THR A 331 18.08 28.59 -3.83
C THR A 331 18.26 29.89 -3.06
N VAL A 332 18.21 29.80 -1.73
CA VAL A 332 18.28 30.95 -0.82
C VAL A 332 19.26 30.67 0.29
N TRP A 333 20.18 31.59 0.55
CA TRP A 333 21.16 31.46 1.63
C TRP A 333 21.46 32.82 2.26
N THR A 334 21.97 32.80 3.49
CA THR A 334 22.45 33.99 4.18
C THR A 334 23.95 34.14 3.97
N VAL A 335 24.44 35.39 3.93
CA VAL A 335 25.87 35.69 3.79
C VAL A 335 26.30 36.65 4.87
N SER A 336 27.40 36.32 5.55
CA SER A 336 28.06 37.15 6.56
C SER A 336 29.54 37.31 6.20
N GLY A 337 29.97 38.53 5.85
CA GLY A 337 31.38 38.84 5.59
C GLY A 337 32.02 38.01 4.48
N GLY A 338 31.24 37.57 3.50
CA GLY A 338 31.67 36.70 2.40
C GLY A 338 31.50 35.20 2.67
N VAL A 339 31.17 34.78 3.89
CA VAL A 339 30.87 33.36 4.22
C VAL A 339 29.37 33.11 4.03
N ALA A 340 29.02 32.13 3.20
CA ALA A 340 27.64 31.75 2.92
C ALA A 340 27.15 30.61 3.83
N SER A 341 25.87 30.62 4.19
CA SER A 341 25.20 29.49 4.83
C SER A 341 25.00 28.32 3.86
N LEU A 342 24.69 27.15 4.40
CA LEU A 342 24.08 26.10 3.60
C LEU A 342 22.76 26.62 2.98
N PRO A 343 22.55 26.44 1.66
CA PRO A 343 21.38 27.00 0.98
C PRO A 343 20.12 26.18 1.23
N VAL A 344 18.99 26.87 1.39
CA VAL A 344 17.65 26.30 1.30
C VAL A 344 17.28 26.22 -0.17
N GLN A 345 16.96 25.02 -0.66
CA GLN A 345 16.59 24.79 -2.05
C GLN A 345 15.11 24.44 -2.18
N ARG A 346 14.45 24.96 -3.21
CA ARG A 346 13.05 24.68 -3.55
C ARG A 346 12.90 24.61 -5.06
N LEU A 347 12.39 23.48 -5.53
CA LEU A 347 12.04 23.31 -6.94
C LEU A 347 10.66 23.92 -7.19
N TYR A 348 10.53 24.68 -8.27
CA TYR A 348 9.25 25.22 -8.71
C TYR A 348 9.18 25.32 -10.22
N ARG A 349 8.07 24.81 -10.77
CA ARG A 349 7.75 24.89 -12.19
C ARG A 349 6.68 25.96 -12.41
N LEU A 350 6.89 26.82 -13.40
CA LEU A 350 5.89 27.79 -13.87
C LEU A 350 4.74 27.07 -14.58
N HIS A 351 3.56 27.67 -14.57
CA HIS A 351 2.45 27.16 -15.37
C HIS A 351 2.79 27.29 -16.87
N PRO A 352 2.55 26.24 -17.69
CA PRO A 352 2.69 26.37 -19.14
C PRO A 352 1.57 27.29 -19.67
N LEU A 353 1.85 27.97 -20.78
CA LEU A 353 0.84 28.79 -21.46
C LEU A 353 -0.25 27.90 -22.09
N PRO A 354 -1.51 28.36 -22.16
CA PRO A 354 -2.59 27.63 -22.81
C PRO A 354 -2.40 27.55 -24.33
N ILE A 355 -3.02 26.55 -24.96
CA ILE A 355 -3.07 26.45 -26.42
C ILE A 355 -3.79 27.65 -27.05
N SER A 356 -3.58 27.86 -28.36
CA SER A 356 -4.32 28.85 -29.16
C SER A 356 -5.06 28.16 -30.32
N ASP A 357 -6.10 28.78 -30.85
CA ASP A 357 -6.83 28.32 -32.06
C ASP A 357 -7.36 26.88 -32.04
N LEU A 358 -8.07 26.48 -30.98
CA LEU A 358 -8.73 25.16 -30.90
C LEU A 358 -9.88 25.05 -31.91
N LYS A 359 -9.72 24.24 -32.97
CA LYS A 359 -10.70 24.04 -34.04
C LYS A 359 -10.89 22.57 -34.43
N ALA A 360 -12.09 22.20 -34.88
CA ALA A 360 -12.34 20.89 -35.51
C ALA A 360 -12.02 20.96 -37.01
N ILE A 361 -11.17 20.05 -37.50
CA ILE A 361 -10.82 19.92 -38.93
C ILE A 361 -11.79 18.95 -39.63
N GLN A 362 -12.17 17.87 -38.95
CA GLN A 362 -13.09 16.86 -39.47
C GLN A 362 -14.16 16.56 -38.44
N VAL A 363 -15.42 16.57 -38.87
CA VAL A 363 -16.58 16.22 -38.05
C VAL A 363 -17.37 15.15 -38.81
N ALA A 364 -17.44 13.96 -38.23
CA ALA A 364 -18.21 12.84 -38.75
C ALA A 364 -19.29 12.41 -37.75
N ALA A 365 -20.02 11.34 -38.06
CA ALA A 365 -21.07 10.84 -37.19
C ALA A 365 -20.55 10.17 -35.90
N ARG A 366 -19.36 9.55 -35.95
CA ARG A 366 -18.77 8.85 -34.77
C ARG A 366 -17.33 9.25 -34.48
N GLU A 367 -16.82 10.27 -35.18
CA GLU A 367 -15.47 10.77 -34.98
C GLU A 367 -15.39 12.28 -35.17
N ILE A 368 -14.52 12.92 -34.39
CA ILE A 368 -14.16 14.34 -34.54
C ILE A 368 -12.64 14.44 -34.45
N THR A 369 -12.03 15.16 -35.39
CA THR A 369 -10.60 15.49 -35.39
C THR A 369 -10.41 16.95 -35.01
N LEU A 370 -9.68 17.18 -33.91
CA LEU A 370 -9.38 18.49 -33.36
C LEU A 370 -7.92 18.87 -33.63
N HIS A 371 -7.70 20.16 -33.84
CA HIS A 371 -6.38 20.75 -34.04
C HIS A 371 -6.26 22.06 -33.26
N TRP A 372 -5.08 22.33 -32.72
CA TRP A 372 -4.73 23.57 -32.03
C TRP A 372 -3.30 24.01 -32.33
N THR A 373 -2.95 25.24 -31.95
CA THR A 373 -1.60 25.78 -32.05
C THR A 373 -0.88 25.62 -30.70
N ALA A 374 0.34 25.07 -30.72
CA ALA A 374 1.14 24.86 -29.52
C ALA A 374 1.58 26.19 -28.87
N PRO A 375 1.61 26.27 -27.53
CA PRO A 375 2.07 27.45 -26.81
C PRO A 375 3.60 27.62 -26.87
N ALA A 376 4.08 28.84 -26.59
CA ALA A 376 5.49 29.09 -26.29
C ALA A 376 5.86 28.61 -24.88
N GLY A 377 7.12 28.21 -24.68
CA GLY A 377 7.63 27.71 -23.40
C GLY A 377 7.90 26.20 -23.41
N GLU A 378 8.08 25.62 -22.22
CA GLU A 378 8.36 24.19 -22.05
C GLU A 378 7.10 23.42 -21.65
N TYR A 379 6.73 22.42 -22.44
CA TYR A 379 5.59 21.54 -22.17
C TYR A 379 5.94 20.10 -22.55
N THR A 380 5.23 19.14 -21.96
CA THR A 380 5.45 17.71 -22.21
C THR A 380 4.42 17.12 -23.15
N ASP A 381 3.15 17.48 -22.97
CA ASP A 381 2.02 16.90 -23.67
C ASP A 381 0.74 17.72 -23.46
N PHE A 382 -0.28 17.43 -24.27
CA PHE A 382 -1.61 18.00 -24.21
C PHE A 382 -2.58 16.98 -23.63
N GLU A 383 -3.34 17.41 -22.65
CA GLU A 383 -4.46 16.66 -22.10
C GLU A 383 -5.75 17.19 -22.68
N LEU A 384 -6.48 16.33 -23.37
CA LEU A 384 -7.81 16.59 -23.87
C LEU A 384 -8.83 15.92 -22.96
N GLN A 385 -9.77 16.70 -22.47
CA GLN A 385 -10.96 16.26 -21.78
C GLN A 385 -12.19 16.58 -22.64
N TYR A 386 -13.18 15.71 -22.68
CA TYR A 386 -14.44 16.04 -23.35
C TYR A 386 -15.64 15.56 -22.56
N LEU A 387 -16.72 16.34 -22.63
CA LEU A 387 -17.98 16.06 -21.97
C LEU A 387 -19.12 16.12 -22.98
N SER A 388 -20.06 15.18 -22.86
CA SER A 388 -21.35 15.28 -23.53
C SER A 388 -22.27 16.24 -22.76
N ALA A 389 -23.03 17.06 -23.48
CA ALA A 389 -23.96 18.03 -22.89
C ALA A 389 -25.25 17.40 -22.35
N ASP A 390 -25.67 16.21 -22.82
CA ASP A 390 -27.01 15.66 -22.51
C ASP A 390 -27.00 14.37 -21.68
N GLU A 391 -25.85 13.92 -21.15
CA GLU A 391 -25.80 12.78 -20.23
C GLU A 391 -26.07 13.23 -18.78
N GLU A 392 -26.98 12.53 -18.07
CA GLU A 392 -27.32 12.79 -16.65
C GLU A 392 -26.11 12.74 -15.70
N ALA A 393 -25.03 12.08 -16.12
CA ALA A 393 -23.72 12.12 -15.50
C ALA A 393 -22.66 12.44 -16.58
N PRO A 394 -22.03 13.63 -16.56
CA PRO A 394 -21.07 13.99 -17.58
C PRO A 394 -19.79 13.14 -17.43
N GLN A 395 -19.62 12.15 -18.30
CA GLN A 395 -18.42 11.30 -18.28
C GLN A 395 -17.23 12.09 -18.85
N LEU A 396 -16.31 12.48 -17.97
CA LEU A 396 -15.06 13.12 -18.37
C LEU A 396 -14.11 12.08 -18.97
N LEU A 397 -13.99 12.05 -20.29
CA LEU A 397 -13.05 11.17 -20.97
C LEU A 397 -11.75 11.93 -21.26
N GLN A 398 -10.64 11.35 -20.83
CA GLN A 398 -9.31 11.98 -20.87
C GLN A 398 -8.42 11.26 -21.87
N ASN A 399 -7.85 12.01 -22.81
CA ASN A 399 -6.83 11.53 -23.75
C ASN A 399 -5.60 12.42 -23.67
N VAL A 400 -4.42 11.80 -23.82
CA VAL A 400 -3.13 12.51 -23.76
C VAL A 400 -2.43 12.36 -25.10
N THR A 401 -2.00 13.47 -25.68
CA THR A 401 -1.26 13.49 -26.94
C THR A 401 -0.08 14.45 -26.88
N LYS A 402 1.02 14.12 -27.58
CA LYS A 402 2.13 15.06 -27.79
C LYS A 402 1.96 15.90 -29.05
N ASN A 403 1.06 15.48 -29.93
CA ASN A 403 0.79 16.14 -31.19
C ASN A 403 -0.25 17.25 -30.99
N THR A 404 -0.24 18.25 -31.86
CA THR A 404 -1.22 19.34 -31.90
C THR A 404 -2.54 18.97 -32.56
N GLU A 405 -2.72 17.69 -32.88
CA GLU A 405 -3.89 17.12 -33.54
C GLU A 405 -4.27 15.80 -32.87
N ILE A 406 -5.57 15.56 -32.70
CA ILE A 406 -6.12 14.32 -32.16
C ILE A 406 -7.44 13.96 -32.84
N THR A 407 -7.57 12.69 -33.21
CA THR A 407 -8.83 12.12 -33.72
C THR A 407 -9.49 11.30 -32.62
N LEU A 408 -10.72 11.68 -32.28
CA LEU A 408 -11.55 11.01 -31.28
C LEU A 408 -12.56 10.15 -31.99
N GLN A 409 -12.55 8.85 -31.69
CA GLN A 409 -13.45 7.87 -32.28
C GLN A 409 -14.44 7.36 -31.23
N GLY A 410 -15.54 6.77 -31.69
CA GLY A 410 -16.57 6.20 -30.80
C GLY A 410 -17.54 7.22 -30.21
N LEU A 411 -17.58 8.44 -30.77
CA LEU A 411 -18.57 9.45 -30.39
C LEU A 411 -19.98 9.02 -30.83
N ARG A 412 -21.00 9.51 -30.12
CA ARG A 412 -22.41 9.29 -30.48
C ARG A 412 -22.80 10.18 -31.67
N PRO A 413 -23.53 9.66 -32.66
CA PRO A 413 -24.10 10.47 -33.73
C PRO A 413 -25.09 11.52 -33.23
N TYR A 414 -25.17 12.65 -33.93
CA TYR A 414 -26.09 13.75 -33.65
C TYR A 414 -26.05 14.30 -32.21
N HIS A 415 -24.85 14.44 -31.65
CA HIS A 415 -24.67 14.78 -30.23
C HIS A 415 -23.65 15.89 -30.02
N ASN A 416 -23.88 16.74 -29.01
CA ASN A 416 -23.04 17.89 -28.68
C ASN A 416 -21.95 17.52 -27.68
N TYR A 417 -20.69 17.69 -28.10
CA TYR A 417 -19.53 17.48 -27.26
C TYR A 417 -18.78 18.79 -27.01
N THR A 418 -18.40 19.04 -25.76
CA THR A 418 -17.51 20.14 -25.37
C THR A 418 -16.14 19.58 -25.07
N PHE A 419 -15.15 19.98 -25.86
CA PHE A 419 -13.76 19.55 -25.76
C PHE A 419 -12.96 20.63 -25.05
N THR A 420 -12.20 20.24 -24.04
CA THR A 420 -11.35 21.08 -23.21
C THR A 420 -9.92 20.58 -23.32
N VAL A 421 -9.00 21.40 -23.84
CA VAL A 421 -7.57 21.07 -23.94
C VAL A 421 -6.80 21.84 -22.88
N VAL A 422 -5.91 21.14 -22.20
CA VAL A 422 -5.01 21.66 -21.18
C VAL A 422 -3.57 21.28 -21.56
N VAL A 423 -2.65 22.22 -21.45
CA VAL A 423 -1.22 21.98 -21.69
C VAL A 423 -0.59 21.51 -20.39
N ARG A 424 0.19 20.42 -20.43
CA ARG A 424 0.90 19.91 -19.27
C ARG A 424 2.40 20.08 -19.43
N SER A 425 3.07 20.36 -18.32
CA SER A 425 4.53 20.37 -18.25
C SER A 425 5.01 19.57 -17.04
N GLY A 426 5.73 18.49 -17.32
CA GLY A 426 6.36 17.59 -16.35
C GLY A 426 6.17 16.12 -16.69
N SER A 427 7.20 15.29 -16.48
CA SER A 427 7.14 13.84 -16.76
C SER A 427 6.82 13.03 -15.51
N ILE A 428 5.98 12.01 -15.66
CA ILE A 428 5.72 10.96 -14.66
C ILE A 428 6.82 9.86 -14.74
N GLN A 429 7.57 9.80 -15.83
CA GLN A 429 8.60 8.79 -16.06
C GLN A 429 9.99 9.41 -15.93
N GLY A 430 10.59 9.27 -14.74
CA GLY A 430 12.03 9.38 -14.53
C GLY A 430 12.60 7.98 -14.34
N THR A 431 13.36 7.50 -15.31
CA THR A 431 14.00 6.16 -15.31
C THR A 431 15.40 6.14 -14.69
N ASP A 432 15.88 7.23 -14.09
CA ASP A 432 17.24 7.30 -13.54
C ASP A 432 17.23 7.32 -12.00
N PHE A 433 17.67 6.19 -11.45
CA PHE A 433 17.92 5.94 -10.03
C PHE A 433 19.12 6.76 -9.53
N ALA A 434 18.91 7.98 -9.05
CA ALA A 434 19.84 8.64 -8.10
C ALA A 434 19.28 9.88 -7.38
N ASP A 435 18.32 10.62 -7.93
CA ASP A 435 17.81 11.87 -7.32
C ASP A 435 16.28 11.87 -7.17
N VAL A 436 15.80 11.29 -6.07
CA VAL A 436 14.38 11.21 -5.71
C VAL A 436 13.95 12.50 -5.00
N SER A 437 13.92 13.62 -5.75
CA SER A 437 13.32 14.89 -5.29
C SER A 437 12.54 15.65 -6.37
N VAL A 438 12.44 15.14 -7.60
CA VAL A 438 11.98 15.93 -8.77
C VAL A 438 10.66 15.42 -9.41
N SER A 439 10.02 14.37 -8.88
CA SER A 439 8.92 13.70 -9.60
C SER A 439 7.49 14.23 -9.40
N THR A 440 7.23 15.34 -8.69
CA THR A 440 5.85 15.78 -8.36
C THR A 440 5.45 17.21 -8.76
N LEU A 441 6.26 17.94 -9.55
CA LEU A 441 5.89 19.30 -10.01
C LEU A 441 5.27 19.30 -11.42
N MET A 442 4.26 18.47 -11.66
CA MET A 442 3.44 18.62 -12.87
C MET A 442 2.62 19.91 -12.75
N ARG A 443 2.63 20.75 -13.79
CA ARG A 443 1.81 21.97 -13.88
C ARG A 443 0.97 21.93 -15.13
N SER A 444 -0.24 22.47 -15.02
CA SER A 444 -1.22 22.54 -16.11
C SER A 444 -1.57 23.99 -16.43
N SER A 445 -1.82 24.29 -17.70
CA SER A 445 -2.29 25.61 -18.15
C SER A 445 -3.75 25.85 -17.76
N ALA A 446 -4.23 27.08 -17.98
CA ALA A 446 -5.67 27.31 -18.04
C ALA A 446 -6.32 26.45 -19.14
N PRO A 447 -7.54 25.92 -18.92
CA PRO A 447 -8.26 25.14 -19.91
C PRO A 447 -8.78 26.02 -21.06
N ILE A 448 -8.71 25.51 -22.29
CA ILE A 448 -9.36 26.09 -23.47
C ILE A 448 -10.42 25.12 -23.98
N SER A 449 -11.66 25.59 -24.09
CA SER A 449 -12.80 24.74 -24.48
C SER A 449 -13.44 25.18 -25.80
N ALA A 450 -13.92 24.21 -26.59
CA ALA A 450 -14.71 24.42 -27.80
C ALA A 450 -15.75 23.30 -27.96
N SER A 451 -16.95 23.62 -28.45
CA SER A 451 -18.05 22.67 -28.58
C SER A 451 -18.37 22.37 -30.05
N TYR A 452 -18.59 21.10 -30.39
CA TYR A 452 -18.94 20.64 -31.74
C TYR A 452 -20.02 19.55 -31.68
N GLN A 453 -20.90 19.53 -32.69
CA GLN A 453 -21.93 18.51 -32.86
C GLN A 453 -21.51 17.47 -33.89
N THR A 454 -21.67 16.17 -33.60
CA THR A 454 -21.46 15.08 -34.57
C THR A 454 -22.57 15.02 -35.62
N LEU A 455 -22.28 14.43 -36.77
CA LEU A 455 -23.27 14.25 -37.85
C LEU A 455 -24.29 13.14 -37.52
N THR A 456 -25.43 13.14 -38.22
CA THR A 456 -26.46 12.09 -38.12
C THR A 456 -25.98 10.75 -38.70
N ALA A 457 -26.50 9.63 -38.19
CA ALA A 457 -26.28 8.28 -38.73
C ALA A 457 -27.61 7.51 -38.85
N PRO A 458 -27.64 6.35 -39.55
CA PRO A 458 -28.80 5.45 -39.51
C PRO A 458 -29.14 5.05 -38.07
N PRO A 459 -30.43 4.89 -37.72
CA PRO A 459 -30.84 4.54 -36.37
C PRO A 459 -30.21 3.23 -35.90
N GLY A 460 -30.01 3.12 -34.60
CA GLY A 460 -29.56 1.93 -33.92
C GLY A 460 -30.60 0.81 -33.90
N LYS A 461 -30.28 -0.24 -33.16
CA LYS A 461 -31.18 -1.40 -33.00
C LYS A 461 -32.22 -1.07 -31.93
N VAL A 462 -33.48 -1.39 -32.18
CA VAL A 462 -34.55 -1.27 -31.18
C VAL A 462 -34.21 -2.12 -29.95
N ASP A 463 -34.24 -1.50 -28.76
CA ASP A 463 -33.78 -2.12 -27.51
C ASP A 463 -34.81 -3.12 -26.98
N TYR A 464 -36.05 -2.65 -26.78
CA TYR A 464 -37.17 -3.47 -26.34
C TYR A 464 -38.07 -3.82 -27.52
N PHE A 465 -38.39 -5.10 -27.69
CA PHE A 465 -39.37 -5.58 -28.66
C PHE A 465 -39.94 -6.91 -28.17
N GLN A 466 -41.13 -6.86 -27.57
CA GLN A 466 -41.80 -8.03 -26.98
C GLN A 466 -43.31 -7.98 -27.21
N PRO A 467 -43.99 -9.14 -27.28
CA PRO A 467 -45.44 -9.20 -27.38
C PRO A 467 -46.07 -8.86 -26.02
N SER A 468 -47.05 -7.97 -26.01
CA SER A 468 -47.82 -7.56 -24.83
C SER A 468 -49.13 -8.33 -24.69
N ASP A 469 -49.78 -8.66 -25.81
CA ASP A 469 -51.01 -9.44 -25.88
C ASP A 469 -50.98 -10.37 -27.10
N VAL A 470 -51.24 -11.66 -26.87
CA VAL A 470 -51.17 -12.72 -27.89
C VAL A 470 -52.48 -13.47 -27.93
N GLN A 471 -53.22 -13.30 -29.02
CA GLN A 471 -54.48 -13.99 -29.31
C GLN A 471 -54.28 -14.97 -30.47
N PRO A 472 -55.17 -15.94 -30.73
CA PRO A 472 -54.99 -16.92 -31.80
C PRO A 472 -54.76 -16.32 -33.20
N GLY A 473 -55.40 -15.19 -33.51
CA GLY A 473 -55.34 -14.55 -34.83
C GLY A 473 -54.68 -13.18 -34.89
N GLU A 474 -54.18 -12.66 -33.76
CA GLU A 474 -53.60 -11.33 -33.67
C GLU A 474 -52.58 -11.24 -32.53
N VAL A 475 -51.61 -10.36 -32.67
CA VAL A 475 -50.58 -10.08 -31.66
C VAL A 475 -50.35 -8.59 -31.56
N THR A 476 -50.20 -8.10 -30.33
CA THR A 476 -49.79 -6.72 -30.05
C THR A 476 -48.36 -6.73 -29.54
N PHE A 477 -47.50 -5.92 -30.15
CA PHE A 477 -46.12 -5.72 -29.73
C PHE A 477 -45.96 -4.39 -29.01
N GLU A 478 -45.07 -4.37 -28.03
CA GLU A 478 -44.54 -3.17 -27.40
C GLU A 478 -43.04 -3.05 -27.70
N TRP A 479 -42.60 -1.84 -28.02
CA TRP A 479 -41.20 -1.55 -28.32
C TRP A 479 -40.76 -0.19 -27.79
N SER A 480 -39.46 -0.09 -27.55
CA SER A 480 -38.79 1.17 -27.21
C SER A 480 -37.43 1.26 -27.90
N LEU A 481 -37.11 2.49 -28.33
CA LEU A 481 -35.80 2.83 -28.86
C LEU A 481 -35.19 3.89 -27.95
N GLU A 482 -34.07 3.55 -27.31
CA GLU A 482 -33.38 4.48 -26.44
C GLU A 482 -32.97 5.76 -27.19
N PRO A 483 -33.04 6.95 -26.56
CA PRO A 483 -32.60 8.20 -27.17
C PRO A 483 -31.17 8.14 -27.72
N ALA A 484 -30.30 7.38 -27.06
CA ALA A 484 -28.92 7.13 -27.47
C ALA A 484 -28.78 6.50 -28.86
N GLU A 485 -29.71 5.61 -29.20
CA GLU A 485 -29.70 4.81 -30.44
C GLU A 485 -30.54 5.45 -31.55
N GLN A 486 -31.11 6.64 -31.34
CA GLN A 486 -31.87 7.33 -32.40
C GLN A 486 -30.96 7.82 -33.52
N HIS A 487 -29.72 8.21 -33.19
CA HIS A 487 -28.70 8.72 -34.11
C HIS A 487 -29.14 9.90 -35.01
N GLY A 488 -30.24 10.56 -34.66
CA GLY A 488 -30.88 11.62 -35.44
C GLY A 488 -32.42 11.53 -35.38
N PRO A 489 -33.13 12.39 -36.14
CA PRO A 489 -34.59 12.35 -36.22
C PRO A 489 -35.09 11.09 -36.96
N ILE A 490 -36.11 10.45 -36.40
CA ILE A 490 -36.72 9.22 -36.93
C ILE A 490 -38.01 9.57 -37.67
N ASP A 491 -38.22 8.94 -38.82
CA ASP A 491 -39.42 9.11 -39.65
C ASP A 491 -40.55 8.18 -39.18
N TYR A 492 -40.29 6.87 -39.12
CA TYR A 492 -41.27 5.83 -38.71
C TYR A 492 -40.60 4.50 -38.32
N PHE A 493 -41.37 3.60 -37.68
CA PHE A 493 -40.99 2.21 -37.38
C PHE A 493 -41.66 1.23 -38.33
N ARG A 494 -40.95 0.18 -38.75
CA ARG A 494 -41.49 -0.90 -39.60
C ARG A 494 -41.35 -2.25 -38.91
N ILE A 495 -42.45 -3.01 -38.84
CA ILE A 495 -42.44 -4.42 -38.41
C ILE A 495 -42.73 -5.30 -39.62
N THR A 496 -41.81 -6.19 -39.96
CA THR A 496 -42.03 -7.24 -40.96
C THR A 496 -42.37 -8.55 -40.28
N CYS A 497 -43.47 -9.17 -40.66
CA CYS A 497 -43.92 -10.47 -40.21
C CYS A 497 -43.67 -11.50 -41.32
N GLN A 498 -43.04 -12.61 -40.98
CA GLN A 498 -42.77 -13.73 -41.87
C GLN A 498 -43.26 -15.03 -41.24
N ASN A 499 -44.00 -15.85 -41.99
CA ASN A 499 -44.32 -17.20 -41.55
C ASN A 499 -43.05 -18.08 -41.60
N ALA A 500 -42.76 -18.81 -40.52
CA ALA A 500 -41.56 -19.64 -40.42
C ALA A 500 -41.59 -20.85 -41.36
N ASP A 501 -42.79 -21.37 -41.67
CA ASP A 501 -42.99 -22.55 -42.51
C ASP A 501 -43.20 -22.20 -44.00
N ASP A 502 -43.61 -20.95 -44.29
CA ASP A 502 -43.75 -20.42 -45.65
C ASP A 502 -42.98 -19.11 -45.81
N ALA A 503 -41.74 -19.23 -46.28
CA ALA A 503 -40.85 -18.09 -46.45
C ALA A 503 -41.32 -17.07 -47.51
N ALA A 504 -42.31 -17.40 -48.34
CA ALA A 504 -42.86 -16.50 -49.36
C ALA A 504 -43.94 -15.55 -48.82
N ASP A 505 -44.51 -15.83 -47.64
CA ASP A 505 -45.54 -15.02 -47.01
C ASP A 505 -44.91 -14.00 -46.04
N VAL A 506 -44.58 -12.81 -46.58
CA VAL A 506 -43.98 -11.70 -45.82
C VAL A 506 -44.89 -10.47 -45.89
N SER A 507 -45.35 -10.02 -44.74
CA SER A 507 -46.18 -8.81 -44.58
C SER A 507 -45.42 -7.72 -43.84
N SER A 508 -45.62 -6.45 -44.19
CA SER A 508 -44.95 -5.31 -43.53
C SER A 508 -45.95 -4.27 -43.02
N TYR A 509 -45.76 -3.83 -41.78
CA TYR A 509 -46.60 -2.86 -41.08
C TYR A 509 -45.77 -1.64 -40.68
N GLU A 510 -46.28 -0.43 -40.95
CA GLU A 510 -45.61 0.84 -40.65
C GLU A 510 -46.32 1.57 -39.50
N PHE A 511 -45.53 2.07 -38.55
CA PHE A 511 -46.00 2.75 -37.34
C PHE A 511 -45.34 4.12 -37.20
N PRO A 512 -46.07 5.16 -36.74
CA PRO A 512 -45.52 6.52 -36.61
C PRO A 512 -44.42 6.61 -35.54
N VAL A 513 -43.60 7.66 -35.60
CA VAL A 513 -42.45 7.87 -34.68
C VAL A 513 -42.81 7.85 -33.18
N ASN A 514 -44.03 8.24 -32.81
CA ASN A 514 -44.49 8.26 -31.42
C ASN A 514 -45.14 6.94 -30.96
N ALA A 515 -45.24 5.94 -31.84
CA ALA A 515 -45.81 4.65 -31.47
C ALA A 515 -44.80 3.83 -30.65
N THR A 516 -45.21 3.43 -29.45
CA THR A 516 -44.50 2.46 -28.59
C THR A 516 -45.17 1.08 -28.63
N GLN A 517 -46.34 0.97 -29.26
CA GLN A 517 -47.09 -0.27 -29.38
C GLN A 517 -47.78 -0.37 -30.75
N GLY A 518 -48.00 -1.60 -31.21
CA GLY A 518 -48.58 -1.88 -32.52
C GLY A 518 -49.22 -3.25 -32.60
N LYS A 519 -50.39 -3.31 -33.24
CA LYS A 519 -51.18 -4.52 -33.42
C LYS A 519 -50.99 -5.08 -34.83
N ILE A 520 -50.82 -6.40 -34.92
CA ILE A 520 -50.72 -7.16 -36.16
C ILE A 520 -51.84 -8.21 -36.18
N ASP A 521 -52.68 -8.18 -37.21
CA ASP A 521 -53.83 -9.06 -37.41
C ASP A 521 -53.62 -10.03 -38.59
N GLY A 522 -54.58 -10.94 -38.79
CA GLY A 522 -54.57 -11.90 -39.91
C GLY A 522 -53.62 -13.09 -39.73
N LEU A 523 -53.20 -13.38 -38.49
CA LEU A 523 -52.30 -14.48 -38.18
C LEU A 523 -53.07 -15.80 -38.04
N VAL A 524 -52.42 -16.92 -38.35
CA VAL A 524 -53.04 -18.25 -38.26
C VAL A 524 -52.73 -18.89 -36.91
N PRO A 525 -53.74 -19.32 -36.13
CA PRO A 525 -53.53 -20.03 -34.87
C PRO A 525 -52.68 -21.29 -35.05
N GLY A 526 -51.68 -21.49 -34.18
CA GLY A 526 -50.78 -22.64 -34.21
C GLY A 526 -49.54 -22.49 -35.10
N ASN A 527 -49.50 -21.51 -36.01
CA ASN A 527 -48.32 -21.25 -36.84
C ASN A 527 -47.24 -20.48 -36.07
N HIS A 528 -45.99 -20.62 -36.53
CA HIS A 528 -44.83 -19.90 -36.02
C HIS A 528 -44.52 -18.69 -36.91
N TYR A 529 -44.42 -17.51 -36.32
CA TYR A 529 -44.10 -16.27 -37.05
C TYR A 529 -42.83 -15.61 -36.52
N ILE A 530 -42.04 -15.08 -37.43
CA ILE A 530 -40.83 -14.30 -37.18
C ILE A 530 -41.16 -12.83 -37.42
N PHE A 531 -41.08 -12.01 -36.38
CA PHE A 531 -41.31 -10.57 -36.44
C PHE A 531 -39.99 -9.82 -36.36
N ARG A 532 -39.75 -8.88 -37.27
CA ARG A 532 -38.55 -8.03 -37.27
C ARG A 532 -38.93 -6.56 -37.25
N ILE A 533 -38.48 -5.84 -36.24
CA ILE A 533 -38.69 -4.38 -36.12
C ILE A 533 -37.41 -3.61 -36.46
N GLN A 534 -37.59 -2.47 -37.14
CA GLN A 534 -36.51 -1.55 -37.52
C GLN A 534 -37.03 -0.11 -37.61
N ALA A 535 -36.22 0.85 -37.16
CA ALA A 535 -36.49 2.27 -37.27
C ALA A 535 -35.92 2.83 -38.59
N LYS A 536 -36.55 3.85 -39.16
CA LYS A 536 -36.09 4.51 -40.39
C LYS A 536 -35.82 5.99 -40.13
N SER A 537 -34.68 6.48 -40.61
CA SER A 537 -34.39 7.92 -40.74
C SER A 537 -34.20 8.31 -42.20
N ALA A 538 -33.96 9.60 -42.45
CA ALA A 538 -33.62 10.11 -43.78
C ALA A 538 -32.40 9.43 -44.42
N LEU A 539 -31.50 8.83 -43.62
CA LEU A 539 -30.32 8.11 -44.11
C LEU A 539 -30.56 6.61 -44.39
N GLY A 540 -31.71 6.06 -43.98
CA GLY A 540 -32.09 4.67 -44.24
C GLY A 540 -32.61 3.91 -43.02
N TYR A 541 -32.64 2.60 -43.14
CA TYR A 541 -33.11 1.69 -42.08
C TYR A 541 -31.99 1.38 -41.07
N GLY A 542 -32.36 1.33 -39.80
CA GLY A 542 -31.52 0.84 -38.71
C GLY A 542 -31.44 -0.69 -38.67
N ALA A 543 -30.72 -1.21 -37.68
CA ALA A 543 -30.56 -2.64 -37.50
C ALA A 543 -31.86 -3.32 -37.03
N GLU A 544 -32.12 -4.52 -37.55
CA GLU A 544 -33.33 -5.29 -37.25
C GLU A 544 -33.26 -5.99 -35.88
N ARG A 545 -34.37 -5.98 -35.13
CA ARG A 545 -34.58 -6.78 -33.92
C ARG A 545 -35.63 -7.84 -34.21
N GLU A 546 -35.26 -9.10 -34.00
CA GLU A 546 -36.12 -10.25 -34.28
C GLU A 546 -36.79 -10.79 -33.00
N HIS A 547 -38.06 -11.20 -33.12
CA HIS A 547 -38.82 -11.93 -32.13
C HIS A 547 -39.61 -13.06 -32.81
N ILE A 548 -39.58 -14.27 -32.23
CA ILE A 548 -40.29 -15.44 -32.76
C ILE A 548 -41.48 -15.73 -31.84
N GLN A 549 -42.69 -15.75 -32.39
CA GLN A 549 -43.92 -16.02 -31.64
C GLN A 549 -44.72 -17.14 -32.28
N THR A 550 -45.15 -18.09 -31.45
CA THR A 550 -46.11 -19.14 -31.81
C THR A 550 -47.51 -18.69 -31.44
N MET A 551 -48.45 -18.69 -32.39
CA MET A 551 -49.82 -18.25 -32.10
C MET A 551 -50.57 -19.31 -31.28
N PRO A 552 -51.20 -18.93 -30.15
CA PRO A 552 -51.87 -19.88 -29.26
C PRO A 552 -53.10 -20.50 -29.91
N ILE A 553 -53.35 -21.79 -29.61
CA ILE A 553 -54.60 -22.47 -29.92
C ILE A 553 -55.47 -22.44 -28.67
N LEU A 554 -56.69 -21.89 -28.80
CA LEU A 554 -57.67 -21.86 -27.71
C LEU A 554 -58.83 -22.82 -28.00
N ALA A 555 -59.65 -23.12 -27.00
CA ALA A 555 -60.87 -23.89 -27.18
C ALA A 555 -61.78 -23.20 -28.22
N PRO A 556 -62.60 -23.94 -28.99
CA PRO A 556 -63.52 -23.33 -29.95
C PRO A 556 -64.36 -22.23 -29.29
N PRO A 557 -64.69 -21.12 -29.98
CA PRO A 557 -65.62 -20.14 -29.43
C PRO A 557 -66.94 -20.80 -29.01
N VAL A 558 -67.51 -20.35 -27.88
CA VAL A 558 -68.78 -20.88 -27.36
C VAL A 558 -69.88 -20.70 -28.42
N PRO A 559 -70.51 -21.79 -28.90
CA PRO A 559 -71.60 -21.69 -29.87
C PRO A 559 -72.81 -20.94 -29.31
N GLU A 560 -73.60 -20.35 -30.22
CA GLU A 560 -74.87 -19.73 -29.87
C GLU A 560 -75.82 -20.73 -29.17
N PRO A 561 -76.58 -20.32 -28.13
CA PRO A 561 -77.45 -21.24 -27.36
C PRO A 561 -78.51 -21.99 -28.18
N SER A 562 -78.86 -21.48 -29.37
CA SER A 562 -79.79 -22.15 -30.31
C SER A 562 -79.20 -23.38 -30.99
N VAL A 563 -77.88 -23.58 -30.91
CA VAL A 563 -77.16 -24.69 -31.55
C VAL A 563 -77.16 -25.91 -30.62
N THR A 564 -78.07 -26.85 -30.87
CA THR A 564 -78.21 -28.10 -30.10
C THR A 564 -78.39 -29.30 -31.04
N PRO A 565 -78.00 -30.53 -30.64
CA PRO A 565 -78.24 -31.72 -31.45
C PRO A 565 -79.75 -32.01 -31.56
N LEU A 566 -80.20 -32.40 -32.76
CA LEU A 566 -81.61 -32.67 -33.06
C LEU A 566 -81.93 -34.15 -32.88
N GLU A 567 -83.05 -34.50 -32.26
CA GLU A 567 -83.56 -35.88 -32.17
C GLU A 567 -84.12 -36.33 -33.52
N VAL A 568 -83.77 -37.55 -33.94
CA VAL A 568 -84.22 -38.18 -35.19
C VAL A 568 -85.18 -39.34 -34.92
N SER A 569 -84.81 -40.26 -34.02
CA SER A 569 -85.60 -41.44 -33.64
C SER A 569 -85.24 -41.94 -32.23
N ARG A 570 -86.11 -42.77 -31.62
CA ARG A 570 -85.88 -43.36 -30.28
C ARG A 570 -86.54 -44.73 -30.12
N THR A 571 -85.98 -45.57 -29.27
CA THR A 571 -86.52 -46.90 -28.89
C THR A 571 -86.52 -47.07 -27.36
N SER A 572 -86.78 -48.29 -26.86
CA SER A 572 -86.65 -48.61 -25.44
C SER A 572 -85.22 -48.55 -24.91
N SER A 573 -84.20 -48.60 -25.78
CA SER A 573 -82.78 -48.61 -25.37
C SER A 573 -81.84 -47.78 -26.23
N THR A 574 -82.34 -47.07 -27.26
CA THR A 574 -81.51 -46.24 -28.15
C THR A 574 -82.12 -44.87 -28.45
N ILE A 575 -81.29 -43.87 -28.72
CA ILE A 575 -81.67 -42.52 -29.19
C ILE A 575 -80.78 -42.15 -30.38
N GLU A 576 -81.37 -41.74 -31.49
CA GLU A 576 -80.66 -41.24 -32.67
C GLU A 576 -80.67 -39.71 -32.71
N ILE A 577 -79.49 -39.11 -32.84
CA ILE A 577 -79.30 -37.66 -32.91
C ILE A 577 -78.64 -37.23 -34.23
N SER A 578 -78.85 -35.96 -34.59
CA SER A 578 -78.20 -35.31 -35.73
C SER A 578 -77.46 -34.02 -35.32
N PHE A 579 -76.20 -33.85 -35.75
CA PHE A 579 -75.40 -32.63 -35.52
C PHE A 579 -74.51 -32.25 -36.72
N ARG A 580 -74.08 -30.99 -36.81
CA ARG A 580 -73.34 -30.45 -37.99
C ARG A 580 -71.99 -29.87 -37.63
N GLN A 581 -71.07 -29.83 -38.60
CA GLN A 581 -69.73 -29.25 -38.42
C GLN A 581 -69.80 -27.77 -38.05
N GLY A 582 -70.72 -27.02 -38.65
CA GLY A 582 -70.93 -25.59 -38.41
C GLY A 582 -71.47 -25.24 -37.01
N TYR A 583 -71.62 -26.21 -36.11
CA TYR A 583 -71.97 -25.94 -34.72
C TYR A 583 -70.84 -25.22 -33.97
N PHE A 584 -69.59 -25.36 -34.43
CA PHE A 584 -68.43 -24.75 -33.80
C PHE A 584 -67.60 -23.95 -34.81
N SER A 585 -67.09 -22.79 -34.41
CA SER A 585 -66.22 -21.94 -35.23
C SER A 585 -64.76 -22.36 -35.15
N ASN A 586 -64.01 -22.20 -36.24
CA ASN A 586 -62.56 -22.45 -36.30
C ASN A 586 -61.71 -21.23 -35.90
N ALA A 587 -62.31 -20.16 -35.34
CA ALA A 587 -61.62 -18.89 -35.08
C ALA A 587 -60.45 -19.00 -34.08
N HIS A 588 -60.48 -19.98 -33.17
CA HIS A 588 -59.42 -20.21 -32.18
C HIS A 588 -58.46 -21.36 -32.54
N GLY A 589 -58.60 -21.89 -33.75
CA GLY A 589 -57.94 -23.09 -34.23
C GLY A 589 -58.93 -24.01 -34.94
N MET A 590 -58.41 -24.92 -35.76
CA MET A 590 -59.24 -25.89 -36.48
C MET A 590 -59.83 -26.92 -35.51
N VAL A 591 -61.16 -27.11 -35.52
CA VAL A 591 -61.81 -28.17 -34.74
C VAL A 591 -61.40 -29.53 -35.29
N ARG A 592 -60.77 -30.35 -34.44
CA ARG A 592 -60.16 -31.64 -34.77
C ARG A 592 -61.08 -32.82 -34.54
N SER A 593 -61.82 -32.84 -33.43
CA SER A 593 -62.67 -33.98 -33.05
C SER A 593 -63.91 -33.54 -32.26
N TYR A 594 -64.88 -34.44 -32.16
CA TYR A 594 -66.17 -34.25 -31.52
C TYR A 594 -66.52 -35.47 -30.64
N THR A 595 -67.24 -35.25 -29.55
CA THR A 595 -67.83 -36.34 -28.74
C THR A 595 -69.23 -35.98 -28.26
N ILE A 596 -69.96 -36.97 -27.77
CA ILE A 596 -71.36 -36.88 -27.37
C ILE A 596 -71.47 -37.13 -25.87
N ILE A 597 -72.11 -36.19 -25.16
CA ILE A 597 -72.34 -36.26 -23.72
C ILE A 597 -73.84 -36.39 -23.45
N ILE A 598 -74.19 -37.36 -22.62
CA ILE A 598 -75.57 -37.72 -22.28
C ILE A 598 -75.77 -37.52 -20.79
N ALA A 599 -76.88 -36.88 -20.40
CA ALA A 599 -77.22 -36.67 -19.00
C ALA A 599 -78.71 -36.95 -18.74
N GLU A 600 -79.00 -37.69 -17.67
CA GLU A 600 -80.38 -37.82 -17.15
C GLU A 600 -80.73 -36.61 -16.28
N ASP A 601 -79.79 -36.17 -15.44
CA ASP A 601 -79.89 -34.95 -14.63
C ASP A 601 -78.85 -33.91 -15.07
N VAL A 602 -79.33 -32.71 -15.40
CA VAL A 602 -78.55 -31.57 -15.92
C VAL A 602 -77.97 -30.73 -14.78
N GLY A 603 -78.45 -30.93 -13.54
CA GLY A 603 -78.01 -30.16 -12.37
C GLY A 603 -76.60 -30.51 -11.89
N LYS A 604 -75.94 -31.51 -12.49
CA LYS A 604 -74.57 -31.93 -12.15
C LYS A 604 -73.59 -31.47 -13.22
N ASN A 605 -72.42 -30.94 -12.81
CA ASN A 605 -71.41 -30.42 -13.72
C ASN A 605 -70.92 -31.48 -14.73
N ALA A 606 -70.95 -31.14 -16.01
CA ALA A 606 -70.53 -31.97 -17.13
C ALA A 606 -69.35 -31.35 -17.90
N SER A 607 -68.47 -30.64 -17.20
CA SER A 607 -67.41 -29.78 -17.75
C SER A 607 -65.99 -30.28 -17.46
N GLY A 608 -65.83 -31.53 -17.00
CA GLY A 608 -64.51 -32.16 -16.87
C GLY A 608 -63.95 -32.61 -18.22
N LEU A 609 -62.61 -32.56 -18.37
CA LEU A 609 -61.91 -33.09 -19.54
C LEU A 609 -62.10 -34.61 -19.66
N GLU A 610 -61.92 -35.32 -18.55
CA GLU A 610 -62.32 -36.72 -18.39
C GLU A 610 -63.76 -36.80 -17.87
N MET A 611 -64.61 -37.55 -18.57
CA MET A 611 -66.01 -37.75 -18.23
C MET A 611 -66.23 -39.19 -17.78
N PRO A 612 -67.25 -39.47 -16.95
CA PRO A 612 -67.65 -40.85 -16.67
C PRO A 612 -67.97 -41.60 -17.95
N SER A 613 -67.66 -42.90 -17.99
CA SER A 613 -68.07 -43.80 -19.07
C SER A 613 -69.48 -44.36 -18.84
N TRP A 614 -70.05 -44.99 -19.86
CA TRP A 614 -71.33 -45.70 -19.71
C TRP A 614 -71.30 -46.76 -18.59
N GLN A 615 -70.16 -47.42 -18.36
CA GLN A 615 -70.02 -48.42 -17.30
C GLN A 615 -70.02 -47.79 -15.91
N ASP A 616 -69.40 -46.62 -15.75
CA ASP A 616 -69.31 -45.91 -14.47
C ASP A 616 -70.69 -45.45 -13.98
N VAL A 617 -71.56 -45.06 -14.91
CA VAL A 617 -72.91 -44.59 -14.55
C VAL A 617 -73.87 -45.72 -14.17
N GLN A 618 -73.57 -46.99 -14.49
CA GLN A 618 -74.43 -48.12 -14.15
C GLN A 618 -74.63 -48.32 -12.64
N ALA A 619 -73.69 -47.85 -11.82
CA ALA A 619 -73.79 -47.92 -10.37
C ALA A 619 -74.75 -46.89 -9.75
N TYR A 620 -75.20 -45.90 -10.53
CA TYR A 620 -76.02 -44.79 -10.04
C TYR A 620 -77.51 -44.99 -10.36
N THR A 621 -78.37 -44.58 -9.42
CA THR A 621 -79.83 -44.60 -9.59
C THR A 621 -80.29 -43.60 -10.65
N VAL A 622 -79.70 -42.41 -10.69
CA VAL A 622 -79.84 -41.40 -11.75
C VAL A 622 -78.48 -41.26 -12.45
N TRP A 623 -78.43 -41.44 -13.77
CA TRP A 623 -77.17 -41.43 -14.51
C TRP A 623 -76.61 -40.01 -14.58
N LEU A 624 -75.40 -39.86 -14.02
CA LEU A 624 -74.62 -38.64 -14.14
C LEU A 624 -74.31 -38.34 -15.61
N PRO A 625 -74.01 -37.08 -15.98
CA PRO A 625 -73.50 -36.77 -17.30
C PRO A 625 -72.29 -37.64 -17.63
N TYR A 626 -72.36 -38.38 -18.73
CA TYR A 626 -71.31 -39.31 -19.16
C TYR A 626 -71.05 -39.17 -20.65
N GLN A 627 -69.85 -39.54 -21.07
CA GLN A 627 -69.45 -39.50 -22.46
C GLN A 627 -69.72 -40.86 -23.13
N ALA A 628 -70.42 -40.82 -24.26
CA ALA A 628 -70.90 -42.02 -24.94
C ALA A 628 -69.83 -42.71 -25.78
N ILE A 629 -68.87 -41.92 -26.30
CA ILE A 629 -67.90 -42.35 -27.31
C ILE A 629 -66.57 -41.61 -27.17
N GLU A 630 -65.51 -42.20 -27.71
CA GLU A 630 -64.22 -41.50 -27.85
C GLU A 630 -64.34 -40.31 -28.82
N PRO A 631 -63.55 -39.24 -28.62
CA PRO A 631 -63.52 -38.11 -29.55
C PRO A 631 -63.15 -38.57 -30.97
N TYR A 632 -64.00 -38.26 -31.95
CA TYR A 632 -63.80 -38.63 -33.35
C TYR A 632 -64.22 -37.50 -34.29
N ASN A 633 -63.77 -37.51 -35.54
CA ASN A 633 -64.17 -36.51 -36.54
C ASN A 633 -65.09 -37.13 -37.61
N PRO A 634 -66.42 -36.96 -37.52
CA PRO A 634 -67.36 -37.51 -38.50
C PRO A 634 -67.31 -36.82 -39.88
N PHE A 635 -66.71 -35.64 -39.96
CA PHE A 635 -66.70 -34.80 -41.16
C PHE A 635 -65.46 -35.02 -42.04
N LEU A 636 -64.58 -35.94 -41.66
CA LEU A 636 -63.46 -36.42 -42.47
C LEU A 636 -63.83 -37.77 -43.13
N THR A 637 -63.66 -37.88 -44.44
CA THR A 637 -63.78 -39.18 -45.15
C THR A 637 -62.53 -40.05 -44.89
N SER A 638 -62.62 -41.35 -45.15
CA SER A 638 -61.50 -42.31 -44.97
C SER A 638 -60.23 -41.98 -45.77
N ASN A 639 -60.33 -41.11 -46.79
CA ASN A 639 -59.20 -40.59 -47.57
C ASN A 639 -58.77 -39.17 -47.16
N GLY A 640 -59.26 -38.64 -46.03
CA GLY A 640 -58.91 -37.31 -45.52
C GLY A 640 -59.59 -36.13 -46.24
N SER A 641 -60.45 -36.37 -47.23
CA SER A 641 -61.23 -35.30 -47.87
C SER A 641 -62.43 -34.87 -47.01
N ARG A 642 -62.69 -33.57 -46.87
CA ARG A 642 -63.79 -33.03 -46.05
C ARG A 642 -65.15 -33.34 -46.69
N LYS A 643 -66.10 -33.87 -45.90
CA LYS A 643 -67.53 -33.83 -46.26
C LYS A 643 -68.00 -32.37 -46.32
N SER A 644 -69.02 -32.09 -47.14
CA SER A 644 -69.62 -30.76 -47.22
C SER A 644 -70.13 -30.31 -45.84
N SER A 645 -69.83 -29.07 -45.43
CA SER A 645 -70.23 -28.51 -44.12
C SER A 645 -71.74 -28.45 -43.89
N LEU A 646 -72.54 -28.76 -44.91
CA LEU A 646 -74.00 -28.82 -44.91
C LEU A 646 -74.57 -30.20 -44.55
N GLU A 647 -73.77 -31.27 -44.62
CA GLU A 647 -74.22 -32.61 -44.26
C GLU A 647 -74.23 -32.79 -42.74
N ALA A 648 -75.36 -33.26 -42.21
CA ALA A 648 -75.51 -33.56 -40.79
C ALA A 648 -75.09 -35.00 -40.50
N GLU A 649 -74.30 -35.19 -39.44
CA GLU A 649 -73.93 -36.51 -38.95
C GLU A 649 -75.07 -37.09 -38.13
N HIS A 650 -75.47 -38.33 -38.43
CA HIS A 650 -76.47 -39.08 -37.69
C HIS A 650 -75.78 -40.11 -36.81
N PHE A 651 -75.98 -40.04 -35.49
CA PHE A 651 -75.38 -40.96 -34.52
C PHE A 651 -76.45 -41.61 -33.64
N THR A 652 -76.47 -42.94 -33.61
CA THR A 652 -77.39 -43.72 -32.77
C THR A 652 -76.72 -44.14 -31.47
N ILE A 653 -77.18 -43.57 -30.37
CA ILE A 653 -76.75 -43.87 -29.00
C ILE A 653 -77.43 -45.16 -28.53
N GLY A 654 -76.68 -46.02 -27.84
CA GLY A 654 -77.21 -47.22 -27.19
C GLY A 654 -77.13 -48.51 -27.98
N THR A 655 -76.35 -48.54 -29.06
CA THR A 655 -76.28 -49.65 -30.01
C THR A 655 -75.25 -50.73 -29.66
N ALA A 656 -74.25 -50.41 -28.82
CA ALA A 656 -73.16 -51.33 -28.53
C ALA A 656 -73.46 -52.22 -27.31
N ASN A 657 -73.02 -53.47 -27.37
CA ASN A 657 -73.08 -54.38 -26.22
C ASN A 657 -71.78 -54.25 -25.42
N CYS A 658 -71.81 -53.46 -24.34
CA CYS A 658 -70.62 -53.12 -23.57
C CYS A 658 -70.30 -54.22 -22.53
N ASP A 659 -69.39 -55.14 -22.87
CA ASP A 659 -68.89 -56.14 -21.93
C ASP A 659 -67.94 -55.54 -20.88
N LYS A 660 -67.86 -56.18 -19.69
CA LYS A 660 -67.10 -55.69 -18.51
C LYS A 660 -65.57 -55.54 -18.71
N HIS A 661 -65.01 -55.82 -19.89
CA HIS A 661 -63.56 -55.87 -20.15
C HIS A 661 -63.09 -54.89 -21.25
N GLN A 662 -63.95 -54.02 -21.76
CA GLN A 662 -63.57 -53.02 -22.77
C GLN A 662 -63.03 -51.76 -22.08
N ALA A 663 -61.80 -51.35 -22.42
CA ALA A 663 -61.22 -50.10 -21.96
C ALA A 663 -61.64 -48.94 -22.89
N GLY A 664 -62.03 -47.79 -22.31
CA GLY A 664 -62.48 -46.59 -23.04
C GLY A 664 -64.00 -46.35 -23.00
N TYR A 665 -64.47 -45.30 -23.68
CA TYR A 665 -65.90 -45.00 -23.76
C TYR A 665 -66.65 -46.00 -24.64
N CYS A 666 -67.79 -46.49 -24.15
CA CYS A 666 -68.61 -47.48 -24.86
C CYS A 666 -70.06 -47.00 -24.99
N ASN A 667 -70.61 -47.13 -26.21
CA ASN A 667 -71.95 -46.68 -26.57
C ASN A 667 -73.05 -47.67 -26.13
N GLY A 668 -73.14 -47.93 -24.82
CA GLY A 668 -74.01 -48.96 -24.24
C GLY A 668 -75.49 -48.59 -24.16
N PRO A 669 -76.40 -49.57 -24.01
CA PRO A 669 -77.84 -49.37 -24.10
C PRO A 669 -78.38 -48.41 -23.03
N LEU A 670 -79.38 -47.61 -23.41
CA LEU A 670 -80.07 -46.67 -22.53
C LEU A 670 -81.16 -47.37 -21.71
N ARG A 671 -81.49 -46.82 -20.54
CA ARG A 671 -82.62 -47.32 -19.72
C ARG A 671 -83.95 -47.01 -20.36
N ALA A 672 -84.86 -48.00 -20.32
CA ALA A 672 -86.22 -47.92 -20.78
C ALA A 672 -87.08 -46.98 -19.90
N GLY A 673 -87.86 -46.08 -20.51
CA GLY A 673 -88.75 -45.15 -19.81
C GLY A 673 -88.07 -43.94 -19.15
N THR A 674 -86.80 -43.66 -19.45
CA THR A 674 -85.98 -42.60 -18.81
C THR A 674 -85.78 -41.40 -19.74
N THR A 675 -85.71 -40.19 -19.18
CA THR A 675 -85.52 -38.95 -19.95
C THR A 675 -84.05 -38.52 -19.93
N TYR A 676 -83.46 -38.32 -21.10
CA TYR A 676 -82.08 -37.87 -21.29
C TYR A 676 -82.02 -36.51 -22.01
N ARG A 677 -80.94 -35.77 -21.79
CA ARG A 677 -80.54 -34.59 -22.57
C ARG A 677 -79.13 -34.78 -23.09
N ILE A 678 -78.87 -34.28 -24.29
CA ILE A 678 -77.64 -34.55 -25.02
C ILE A 678 -76.97 -33.24 -25.41
N LYS A 679 -75.65 -33.17 -25.30
CA LYS A 679 -74.85 -32.06 -25.84
C LYS A 679 -73.65 -32.61 -26.61
N ILE A 680 -73.15 -31.81 -27.54
CA ILE A 680 -71.96 -32.13 -28.34
C ILE A 680 -70.79 -31.35 -27.76
N ARG A 681 -69.63 -32.00 -27.66
CA ARG A 681 -68.36 -31.38 -27.29
C ARG A 681 -67.43 -31.42 -28.49
N ALA A 682 -66.78 -30.29 -28.80
CA ALA A 682 -65.80 -30.18 -29.87
C ALA A 682 -64.43 -29.80 -29.32
N PHE A 683 -63.36 -30.33 -29.94
CA PHE A 683 -61.99 -30.13 -29.52
C PHE A 683 -61.18 -29.44 -30.61
N THR A 684 -60.43 -28.39 -30.27
CA THR A 684 -59.37 -27.81 -31.13
C THR A 684 -58.02 -28.46 -30.88
N ASP A 685 -57.80 -28.96 -29.66
CA ASP A 685 -56.66 -29.77 -29.25
C ASP A 685 -57.06 -30.76 -28.16
N GLU A 686 -56.19 -31.69 -27.75
CA GLU A 686 -56.52 -32.78 -26.81
C GLU A 686 -57.18 -32.29 -25.51
N ASP A 687 -56.74 -31.15 -24.97
CA ASP A 687 -57.23 -30.56 -23.72
C ASP A 687 -58.13 -29.32 -23.94
N LYS A 688 -58.32 -28.87 -25.18
CA LYS A 688 -59.05 -27.63 -25.53
C LYS A 688 -60.41 -27.96 -26.13
N PHE A 689 -61.46 -27.84 -25.33
CA PHE A 689 -62.82 -28.17 -25.75
C PHE A 689 -63.87 -27.14 -25.39
N THR A 690 -64.95 -27.17 -26.16
CA THR A 690 -66.15 -26.37 -25.93
C THR A 690 -67.38 -27.22 -26.15
N ASP A 691 -68.39 -27.00 -25.32
CA ASP A 691 -69.64 -27.76 -25.33
C ASP A 691 -70.79 -26.93 -25.92
N THR A 692 -71.72 -27.58 -26.61
CA THR A 692 -73.03 -26.99 -26.90
C THR A 692 -73.90 -26.96 -25.63
N VAL A 693 -74.98 -26.18 -25.68
CA VAL A 693 -76.06 -26.30 -24.70
C VAL A 693 -76.72 -27.69 -24.83
N TYR A 694 -77.35 -28.16 -23.75
CA TYR A 694 -78.13 -29.40 -23.76
C TYR A 694 -79.35 -29.30 -24.68
N SER A 695 -79.66 -30.40 -25.38
CA SER A 695 -80.85 -30.57 -26.19
C SER A 695 -82.15 -30.50 -25.37
N SER A 696 -83.28 -30.40 -26.07
CA SER A 696 -84.58 -30.69 -25.46
C SER A 696 -84.60 -32.10 -24.83
N PRO A 697 -85.39 -32.33 -23.75
CA PRO A 697 -85.48 -33.62 -23.07
C PRO A 697 -86.09 -34.71 -23.98
N ILE A 698 -85.41 -35.87 -24.05
CA ILE A 698 -85.76 -37.02 -24.89
C ILE A 698 -86.03 -38.25 -24.00
N THR A 699 -87.24 -38.82 -24.03
CA THR A 699 -87.64 -39.97 -23.19
C THR A 699 -87.66 -41.28 -23.99
N THR A 700 -87.07 -42.37 -23.47
CA THR A 700 -87.05 -43.73 -24.08
C THR A 700 -88.32 -44.56 -23.80
N GLU A 701 -88.57 -45.63 -24.55
CA GLU A 701 -89.78 -46.50 -24.43
C GLU A 701 -89.66 -47.56 -23.29
N ARG A 702 -90.75 -48.17 -22.77
CA ARG A 702 -90.78 -49.10 -21.59
C ARG A 702 -90.69 -50.61 -21.97
N SER A 703 -90.09 -51.46 -21.12
CA SER A 703 -89.90 -52.93 -21.31
C SER A 703 -90.16 -53.78 -20.03
N ASP A 704 -90.89 -54.90 -20.11
CA ASP A 704 -91.30 -55.80 -18.98
C ASP A 704 -90.57 -57.17 -19.01
N THR A 705 -90.02 -57.64 -17.86
CA THR A 705 -89.89 -59.07 -17.38
C THR A 705 -88.88 -59.26 -16.21
N VAL A 706 -89.01 -60.36 -15.45
CA VAL A 706 -88.89 -60.45 -13.97
C VAL A 706 -88.17 -61.75 -13.49
N ILE A 707 -87.34 -61.65 -12.43
CA ILE A 707 -87.04 -62.58 -11.29
C ILE A 707 -86.46 -64.01 -11.55
N VAL A 708 -85.39 -64.38 -10.79
CA VAL A 708 -85.05 -65.69 -10.12
C VAL A 708 -83.52 -65.90 -10.06
N ALA A 709 -82.85 -65.60 -8.94
CA ALA A 709 -81.48 -66.09 -8.64
C ALA A 709 -81.06 -65.93 -7.15
N ALA A 710 -82.00 -65.87 -6.21
CA ALA A 710 -81.72 -65.55 -4.80
C ALA A 710 -81.34 -66.77 -3.92
N THR A 711 -81.14 -67.97 -4.49
CA THR A 711 -80.99 -69.21 -3.71
C THR A 711 -79.60 -69.86 -3.78
N VAL A 712 -78.66 -69.34 -4.59
CA VAL A 712 -77.34 -69.98 -4.80
C VAL A 712 -76.20 -69.32 -4.00
N SER A 713 -76.38 -68.07 -3.55
CA SER A 713 -75.30 -67.25 -2.97
C SER A 713 -74.91 -67.62 -1.53
N ALA A 714 -75.76 -68.35 -0.79
CA ALA A 714 -75.52 -68.70 0.61
C ALA A 714 -74.47 -69.81 0.80
N VAL A 715 -74.22 -70.63 -0.23
CA VAL A 715 -73.25 -71.76 -0.16
C VAL A 715 -71.84 -71.31 -0.55
N LEU A 716 -71.70 -70.27 -1.39
CA LEU A 716 -70.41 -69.67 -1.77
C LEU A 716 -69.76 -68.85 -0.64
N LEU A 717 -70.56 -68.37 0.31
CA LEU A 717 -70.13 -67.51 1.41
C LEU A 717 -69.34 -68.28 2.48
N VAL A 718 -69.54 -69.59 2.61
CA VAL A 718 -68.81 -70.44 3.58
C VAL A 718 -67.45 -70.90 3.05
N ALA A 719 -67.29 -71.04 1.73
CA ALA A 719 -66.02 -71.38 1.09
C ALA A 719 -65.02 -70.20 1.07
N MET A 720 -65.53 -68.97 0.95
CA MET A 720 -64.72 -67.73 1.00
C MET A 720 -64.09 -67.49 2.38
N VAL A 721 -64.74 -67.91 3.47
CA VAL A 721 -64.22 -67.72 4.84
C VAL A 721 -62.99 -68.60 5.11
N LEU A 722 -62.90 -69.79 4.51
CA LEU A 722 -61.74 -70.68 4.67
C LEU A 722 -60.53 -70.23 3.83
N VAL A 723 -60.76 -69.55 2.70
CA VAL A 723 -59.70 -68.95 1.87
C VAL A 723 -59.13 -67.67 2.53
N VAL A 724 -59.98 -66.88 3.20
CA VAL A 724 -59.56 -65.67 3.93
C VAL A 724 -58.67 -66.00 5.13
N VAL A 725 -58.91 -67.08 5.87
CA VAL A 725 -58.05 -67.52 6.99
C VAL A 725 -56.68 -68.01 6.50
N TYR A 726 -56.62 -68.67 5.35
CA TYR A 726 -55.35 -69.10 4.74
C TYR A 726 -54.54 -67.91 4.17
N CYS A 727 -55.20 -66.90 3.61
CA CYS A 727 -54.55 -65.67 3.13
C CYS A 727 -54.09 -64.74 4.27
N GLN A 728 -54.75 -64.76 5.44
CA GLN A 728 -54.36 -63.96 6.61
C GLN A 728 -53.06 -64.45 7.26
N HIS A 729 -52.71 -65.73 7.16
CA HIS A 729 -51.46 -66.25 7.72
C HIS A 729 -50.23 -66.05 6.81
N ARG A 730 -50.43 -65.71 5.52
CA ARG A 730 -49.34 -65.42 4.57
C ARG A 730 -49.15 -63.93 4.24
N CYS A 731 -50.11 -63.07 4.60
CA CYS A 731 -49.97 -61.60 4.46
C CYS A 731 -49.61 -60.87 5.77
N GLN A 732 -49.30 -61.59 6.86
CA GLN A 732 -48.69 -60.98 8.06
C GLN A 732 -47.16 -60.82 7.96
N LEU A 733 -46.54 -61.28 6.87
CA LEU A 733 -45.09 -61.14 6.64
C LEU A 733 -44.72 -60.13 5.55
N ILE A 734 -45.69 -59.56 4.83
CA ILE A 734 -45.44 -58.49 3.87
C ILE A 734 -46.60 -57.49 3.93
N ARG A 735 -46.32 -56.35 4.58
CA ARG A 735 -47.00 -55.04 4.46
C ARG A 735 -48.38 -54.90 5.11
N ARG A 736 -48.41 -54.12 6.19
CA ARG A 736 -49.20 -52.88 6.25
C ARG A 736 -48.78 -52.01 7.44
N ALA A 737 -48.01 -50.98 7.12
CA ALA A 737 -48.27 -49.63 7.62
C ALA A 737 -47.76 -48.64 6.57
N SER A 738 -48.67 -48.29 5.67
CA SER A 738 -48.61 -47.09 4.86
C SER A 738 -48.54 -45.86 5.76
N LYS A 739 -47.35 -45.27 5.89
CA LYS A 739 -47.14 -43.84 6.09
C LYS A 739 -45.64 -43.54 5.88
N LEU A 740 -45.19 -43.63 4.63
CA LEU A 740 -43.81 -43.33 4.26
C LEU A 740 -43.78 -42.62 2.89
N ALA A 741 -44.26 -41.38 2.89
CA ALA A 741 -43.97 -40.36 1.88
C ALA A 741 -44.50 -39.00 2.38
N ARG A 742 -44.07 -38.60 3.59
CA ARG A 742 -44.11 -37.21 4.07
C ARG A 742 -43.28 -37.13 5.34
N MET A 743 -42.41 -36.13 5.39
CA MET A 743 -41.40 -35.85 6.43
C MET A 743 -40.10 -36.65 6.28
N GLN A 744 -39.31 -36.20 5.30
CA GLN A 744 -37.85 -36.30 5.33
C GLN A 744 -37.34 -34.85 5.37
N ASP A 745 -37.32 -34.26 6.57
CA ASP A 745 -36.44 -33.16 6.98
C ASP A 745 -36.85 -32.74 8.39
N GLU A 746 -36.45 -33.55 9.38
CA GLU A 746 -36.32 -33.12 10.79
C GLU A 746 -35.73 -34.28 11.61
N LEU A 747 -34.44 -34.60 11.38
CA LEU A 747 -33.53 -35.09 12.41
C LEU A 747 -32.08 -35.08 11.90
N ALA A 748 -31.51 -33.88 11.85
CA ALA A 748 -30.05 -33.69 11.92
C ALA A 748 -29.74 -32.56 12.91
N ALA A 749 -30.43 -32.56 14.06
CA ALA A 749 -29.94 -31.87 15.24
C ALA A 749 -28.93 -32.79 15.93
N LEU A 750 -27.71 -32.83 15.39
CA LEU A 750 -26.54 -33.23 16.17
C LEU A 750 -26.03 -31.98 16.91
N PRO A 751 -25.46 -32.15 18.12
CA PRO A 751 -25.19 -31.05 19.02
C PRO A 751 -24.13 -30.12 18.41
N GLU A 752 -24.34 -28.80 18.53
CA GLU A 752 -23.28 -27.81 18.36
C GLU A 752 -22.06 -28.28 19.16
N GLY A 753 -21.03 -28.75 18.44
CA GLY A 753 -19.70 -28.83 19.01
C GLY A 753 -19.32 -27.42 19.42
N TYR A 754 -19.25 -27.17 20.73
CA TYR A 754 -18.75 -25.92 21.27
C TYR A 754 -17.34 -25.71 20.68
N ILE A 755 -17.22 -24.84 19.67
CA ILE A 755 -15.92 -24.38 19.20
C ILE A 755 -15.32 -23.61 20.37
N THR A 756 -14.22 -24.12 20.93
CA THR A 756 -13.48 -23.40 21.95
C THR A 756 -12.97 -22.10 21.35
N PRO A 757 -13.38 -20.93 21.87
CA PRO A 757 -13.16 -19.64 21.22
C PRO A 757 -11.70 -19.17 21.25
N ASN A 758 -10.83 -19.83 22.04
CA ASN A 758 -9.47 -19.39 22.32
C ASN A 758 -8.48 -20.56 22.19
N ARG A 759 -7.31 -20.31 21.61
CA ARG A 759 -6.17 -21.25 21.51
C ARG A 759 -4.86 -20.52 21.85
N PRO A 760 -4.59 -20.24 23.14
CA PRO A 760 -3.40 -19.52 23.54
C PRO A 760 -2.13 -20.36 23.35
N VAL A 761 -1.11 -19.76 22.77
CA VAL A 761 0.22 -20.32 22.54
C VAL A 761 1.25 -19.49 23.28
N HIS A 762 2.08 -20.10 24.13
CA HIS A 762 3.16 -19.39 24.81
C HIS A 762 4.19 -18.86 23.81
N VAL A 763 4.66 -17.61 24.01
CA VAL A 763 5.60 -16.94 23.10
C VAL A 763 6.91 -17.72 22.95
N LYS A 764 7.39 -18.32 24.04
CA LYS A 764 8.60 -19.17 24.05
C LYS A 764 8.47 -20.44 23.19
N ASP A 765 7.26 -20.98 23.07
CA ASP A 765 6.96 -22.22 22.37
C ASP A 765 6.45 -21.95 20.94
N PHE A 766 6.33 -20.67 20.57
CA PHE A 766 5.70 -20.23 19.33
C PHE A 766 6.45 -20.72 18.08
N SER A 767 7.79 -20.79 18.12
CA SER A 767 8.58 -21.33 17.00
C SER A 767 8.31 -22.82 16.77
N GLU A 768 8.13 -23.58 17.85
CA GLU A 768 7.83 -25.01 17.76
C GLU A 768 6.36 -25.24 17.37
N HIS A 769 5.44 -24.45 17.93
CA HIS A 769 4.05 -24.44 17.50
C HIS A 769 3.93 -24.13 16.00
N TYR A 770 4.62 -23.12 15.49
CA TYR A 770 4.66 -22.82 14.05
C TYR A 770 5.16 -24.01 13.23
N ARG A 771 6.27 -24.64 13.64
CA ARG A 771 6.84 -25.82 12.98
C ARG A 771 5.84 -26.99 12.91
N ILE A 772 5.06 -27.20 13.98
CA ILE A 772 4.02 -28.23 14.06
C ILE A 772 2.83 -27.88 13.16
N MET A 773 2.40 -26.62 13.17
CA MET A 773 1.23 -26.17 12.40
C MET A 773 1.50 -26.12 10.89
N SER A 774 2.74 -25.77 10.49
CA SER A 774 3.17 -25.72 9.08
C SER A 774 3.62 -27.07 8.52
N ALA A 775 3.66 -28.12 9.33
CA ALA A 775 4.04 -29.46 8.88
C ALA A 775 3.03 -29.99 7.85
N ASP A 776 3.50 -30.86 6.94
CA ASP A 776 2.67 -31.52 5.93
C ASP A 776 1.88 -30.55 5.03
N SER A 777 2.55 -29.49 4.55
CA SER A 777 1.97 -28.43 3.70
C SER A 777 0.83 -27.67 4.39
N ASP A 778 1.10 -27.18 5.60
CA ASP A 778 0.17 -26.35 6.38
C ASP A 778 -1.13 -27.05 6.80
N PHE A 779 -1.19 -28.39 6.77
CA PHE A 779 -2.41 -29.19 7.05
C PHE A 779 -3.15 -28.78 8.33
N ARG A 780 -2.42 -28.52 9.42
CA ARG A 780 -3.02 -28.11 10.71
C ARG A 780 -3.46 -26.65 10.73
N PHE A 781 -2.80 -25.77 9.96
CA PHE A 781 -3.31 -24.43 9.72
C PHE A 781 -4.62 -24.48 8.93
N SER A 782 -4.71 -25.35 7.92
CA SER A 782 -5.95 -25.54 7.16
C SER A 782 -7.10 -26.01 8.06
N GLU A 783 -6.85 -27.01 8.91
CA GLU A 783 -7.84 -27.55 9.86
C GLU A 783 -8.33 -26.46 10.83
N GLU A 784 -7.41 -25.73 11.47
CA GLU A 784 -7.75 -24.66 12.40
C GLU A 784 -8.49 -23.50 11.71
N PHE A 785 -8.08 -23.10 10.51
CA PHE A 785 -8.74 -22.04 9.77
C PHE A 785 -10.15 -22.45 9.29
N GLU A 786 -10.35 -23.72 8.94
CA GLU A 786 -11.63 -24.26 8.50
C GLU A 786 -12.70 -24.23 9.62
N GLU A 787 -12.29 -24.34 10.89
CA GLU A 787 -13.19 -24.16 12.04
C GLU A 787 -13.80 -22.76 12.12
N LEU A 788 -13.08 -21.73 11.63
CA LEU A 788 -13.53 -20.34 11.68
C LEU A 788 -14.58 -20.00 10.61
N LYS A 789 -14.84 -20.89 9.64
CA LYS A 789 -15.67 -20.60 8.45
C LYS A 789 -17.11 -20.19 8.77
N HIS A 790 -17.69 -20.75 9.84
CA HIS A 790 -19.09 -20.53 10.21
C HIS A 790 -19.28 -19.48 11.29
N VAL A 791 -18.18 -18.99 11.89
CA VAL A 791 -18.23 -18.03 13.00
C VAL A 791 -18.87 -16.72 12.55
N GLY A 792 -20.00 -16.37 13.19
CA GLY A 792 -20.70 -15.11 13.01
C GLY A 792 -21.63 -15.03 11.81
N ARG A 793 -21.63 -16.04 10.92
CA ARG A 793 -22.47 -16.06 9.70
C ARG A 793 -23.97 -16.17 9.98
N ASP A 794 -24.33 -16.58 11.19
CA ASP A 794 -25.69 -16.66 11.73
C ASP A 794 -26.31 -15.28 12.03
N GLN A 795 -25.51 -14.21 12.00
CA GLN A 795 -25.94 -12.87 12.42
C GLN A 795 -26.64 -12.09 11.29
N ALA A 796 -27.66 -11.32 11.67
CA ALA A 796 -28.48 -10.57 10.73
C ALA A 796 -27.70 -9.43 10.02
N CYS A 797 -28.01 -9.24 8.73
CA CYS A 797 -27.54 -8.14 7.87
C CYS A 797 -28.74 -7.42 7.22
N SER A 798 -29.82 -7.22 7.96
CA SER A 798 -31.10 -6.73 7.45
C SER A 798 -30.99 -5.34 6.79
N PHE A 799 -30.28 -4.40 7.43
CA PHE A 799 -30.11 -3.04 6.90
C PHE A 799 -29.30 -3.01 5.60
N ALA A 800 -28.29 -3.87 5.49
CA ALA A 800 -27.46 -3.99 4.29
C ALA A 800 -28.24 -4.53 3.08
N ASN A 801 -29.30 -5.31 3.32
CA ASN A 801 -30.11 -5.93 2.28
C ASN A 801 -31.28 -5.07 1.80
N LEU A 802 -31.53 -3.91 2.43
CA LEU A 802 -32.55 -2.95 2.01
C LEU A 802 -32.27 -2.47 0.57
N PRO A 803 -33.31 -2.33 -0.28
CA PRO A 803 -33.13 -1.92 -1.68
C PRO A 803 -32.31 -0.63 -1.87
N CYS A 804 -32.51 0.39 -1.02
CA CYS A 804 -31.76 1.65 -1.04
C CYS A 804 -30.28 1.51 -0.65
N ASN A 805 -29.92 0.49 0.14
CA ASN A 805 -28.56 0.28 0.62
C ASN A 805 -27.74 -0.69 -0.25
N ARG A 806 -28.39 -1.50 -1.10
CA ARG A 806 -27.70 -2.43 -2.00
C ARG A 806 -26.63 -1.77 -2.89
N PRO A 807 -26.88 -0.59 -3.50
CA PRO A 807 -25.87 0.10 -4.32
C PRO A 807 -24.66 0.61 -3.51
N LYS A 808 -24.80 0.75 -2.19
CA LYS A 808 -23.73 1.19 -1.28
C LYS A 808 -22.74 0.06 -0.95
N ASN A 809 -22.97 -1.17 -1.44
CA ASN A 809 -22.16 -2.35 -1.19
C ASN A 809 -21.35 -2.76 -2.43
N ARG A 810 -20.02 -2.85 -2.31
CA ARG A 810 -19.14 -3.30 -3.41
C ARG A 810 -19.33 -4.78 -3.74
N PHE A 811 -19.72 -5.60 -2.76
CA PHE A 811 -19.92 -7.04 -2.93
C PHE A 811 -21.24 -7.47 -2.27
N THR A 812 -22.01 -8.32 -2.95
CA THR A 812 -23.31 -8.82 -2.47
C THR A 812 -23.19 -9.77 -1.28
N ASN A 813 -22.01 -10.38 -1.09
CA ASN A 813 -21.73 -11.35 -0.03
C ASN A 813 -20.85 -10.80 1.10
N ILE A 814 -20.45 -9.51 1.05
CA ILE A 814 -19.66 -8.85 2.10
C ILE A 814 -20.51 -7.75 2.71
N LEU A 815 -21.40 -8.13 3.62
CA LEU A 815 -22.36 -7.24 4.26
C LEU A 815 -22.00 -7.03 5.74
N PRO A 816 -22.19 -5.82 6.29
CA PRO A 816 -21.97 -5.56 7.71
C PRO A 816 -23.08 -6.19 8.56
N TYR A 817 -22.73 -6.82 9.69
CA TYR A 817 -23.71 -7.29 10.67
C TYR A 817 -24.43 -6.13 11.35
N ASP A 818 -25.72 -6.28 11.62
CA ASP A 818 -26.58 -5.20 12.12
C ASP A 818 -26.18 -4.73 13.54
N HIS A 819 -25.70 -5.63 14.39
CA HIS A 819 -25.36 -5.33 15.78
C HIS A 819 -24.07 -4.51 15.93
N SER A 820 -23.14 -4.64 14.97
CA SER A 820 -21.80 -4.04 15.01
C SER A 820 -21.59 -2.96 13.94
N ARG A 821 -22.55 -2.74 13.03
CA ARG A 821 -22.41 -1.74 11.97
C ARG A 821 -22.21 -0.33 12.51
N PHE A 822 -21.41 0.46 11.81
CA PHE A 822 -21.37 1.90 12.03
C PHE A 822 -22.70 2.52 11.56
N LYS A 823 -23.21 3.50 12.29
CA LYS A 823 -24.45 4.21 11.98
C LYS A 823 -24.14 5.69 11.80
N LEU A 824 -24.32 6.19 10.59
CA LEU A 824 -24.22 7.62 10.30
C LEU A 824 -25.40 8.36 10.94
N GLN A 825 -25.24 9.65 11.19
CA GLN A 825 -26.38 10.49 11.55
C GLN A 825 -27.40 10.48 10.40
N PRO A 826 -28.68 10.17 10.67
CA PRO A 826 -29.70 10.13 9.64
C PRO A 826 -29.95 11.54 9.10
N VAL A 827 -30.19 11.64 7.79
CA VAL A 827 -30.60 12.87 7.11
C VAL A 827 -32.10 12.77 6.85
N ASP A 828 -32.81 13.87 7.11
CA ASP A 828 -34.25 13.94 6.86
C ASP A 828 -34.53 13.68 5.36
N ASP A 829 -35.61 12.96 5.06
CA ASP A 829 -36.07 12.62 3.69
C ASP A 829 -35.18 11.64 2.86
N ASP A 830 -34.18 10.98 3.45
CA ASP A 830 -33.37 9.92 2.79
C ASP A 830 -33.39 8.59 3.56
N ASP A 831 -34.17 7.64 3.05
CA ASP A 831 -34.28 6.27 3.54
C ASP A 831 -32.97 5.49 3.32
N GLY A 832 -32.21 5.25 4.39
CA GLY A 832 -30.90 4.59 4.33
C GLY A 832 -29.71 5.55 4.41
N SER A 833 -29.93 6.80 4.78
CA SER A 833 -28.88 7.80 5.06
C SER A 833 -27.96 7.42 6.23
N ASP A 834 -28.43 6.57 7.16
CA ASP A 834 -27.65 6.06 8.30
C ASP A 834 -26.65 4.94 7.92
N TYR A 835 -26.71 4.47 6.67
CA TYR A 835 -26.02 3.25 6.24
C TYR A 835 -24.69 3.53 5.54
N ILE A 836 -23.67 2.81 6.01
CA ILE A 836 -22.38 2.62 5.34
C ILE A 836 -21.91 1.18 5.59
N ASN A 837 -21.21 0.57 4.62
CA ASN A 837 -20.64 -0.76 4.81
C ASN A 837 -19.39 -0.70 5.71
N ALA A 838 -19.62 -0.61 7.02
CA ALA A 838 -18.57 -0.58 8.03
C ALA A 838 -19.03 -1.23 9.34
N ASN A 839 -18.12 -1.86 10.06
CA ASN A 839 -18.36 -2.43 11.40
C ASN A 839 -17.31 -1.93 12.39
N TYR A 840 -17.73 -1.74 13.65
CA TYR A 840 -16.79 -1.61 14.75
C TYR A 840 -16.05 -2.93 14.95
N MET A 841 -14.76 -2.85 15.24
CA MET A 841 -13.89 -4.00 15.39
C MET A 841 -13.02 -3.88 16.64
N PRO A 842 -12.86 -4.96 17.42
CA PRO A 842 -12.03 -4.97 18.62
C PRO A 842 -10.55 -4.93 18.27
N GLY A 843 -9.81 -4.10 18.99
CA GLY A 843 -8.35 -4.07 18.98
C GLY A 843 -7.74 -4.56 20.29
N HIS A 844 -6.50 -4.17 20.56
CA HIS A 844 -5.83 -4.49 21.82
C HIS A 844 -6.32 -3.60 22.97
N ASN A 845 -6.62 -2.34 22.68
CA ASN A 845 -6.88 -1.29 23.68
C ASN A 845 -8.37 -1.06 23.93
N SER A 846 -9.24 -1.35 22.94
CA SER A 846 -10.69 -1.13 23.05
C SER A 846 -11.49 -2.14 22.21
N PRO A 847 -12.70 -2.55 22.65
CA PRO A 847 -13.61 -3.36 21.84
C PRO A 847 -14.13 -2.63 20.60
N ARG A 848 -13.95 -1.29 20.53
CA ARG A 848 -14.29 -0.45 19.37
C ARG A 848 -13.08 0.38 18.92
N GLU A 849 -11.88 -0.18 19.00
CA GLU A 849 -10.64 0.49 18.59
C GLU A 849 -10.61 0.79 17.08
N PHE A 850 -11.22 -0.09 16.28
CA PHE A 850 -11.22 0.04 14.82
C PHE A 850 -12.63 0.19 14.26
N ILE A 851 -12.74 0.90 13.14
CA ILE A 851 -13.89 0.83 12.24
C ILE A 851 -13.38 0.27 10.91
N VAL A 852 -13.83 -0.94 10.56
CA VAL A 852 -13.41 -1.60 9.33
C VAL A 852 -14.48 -1.43 8.27
N THR A 853 -14.08 -0.94 7.10
CA THR A 853 -14.99 -0.65 5.98
C THR A 853 -14.44 -1.17 4.65
N GLN A 854 -15.30 -1.24 3.64
CA GLN A 854 -14.89 -1.51 2.26
C GLN A 854 -14.08 -0.33 1.68
N GLY A 855 -13.32 -0.57 0.63
CA GLY A 855 -12.76 0.52 -0.18
C GLY A 855 -13.90 1.33 -0.78
N PRO A 856 -13.99 2.65 -0.53
CA PRO A 856 -15.10 3.47 -0.99
C PRO A 856 -15.37 3.29 -2.49
N LEU A 857 -16.65 3.31 -2.84
CA LEU A 857 -17.09 3.51 -4.21
C LEU A 857 -17.15 5.02 -4.48
N HIS A 858 -17.13 5.40 -5.74
CA HIS A 858 -17.37 6.80 -6.13
C HIS A 858 -18.68 7.34 -5.52
N SER A 859 -19.72 6.51 -5.49
CA SER A 859 -21.03 6.81 -4.92
C SER A 859 -21.09 6.83 -3.39
N THR A 860 -20.06 6.35 -2.68
CA THR A 860 -20.08 6.24 -1.20
C THR A 860 -18.95 7.01 -0.51
N ARG A 861 -18.19 7.82 -1.25
CA ARG A 861 -17.03 8.56 -0.71
C ARG A 861 -17.45 9.70 0.22
N GLU A 862 -18.65 10.25 0.03
CA GLU A 862 -19.21 11.27 0.91
C GLU A 862 -19.60 10.68 2.26
N GLU A 863 -20.31 9.54 2.27
CA GLU A 863 -20.62 8.79 3.49
C GLU A 863 -19.36 8.32 4.21
N PHE A 864 -18.31 7.95 3.46
CA PHE A 864 -17.02 7.58 4.04
C PHE A 864 -16.39 8.73 4.82
N TRP A 865 -16.31 9.94 4.25
CA TRP A 865 -15.78 11.10 4.99
C TRP A 865 -16.71 11.52 6.12
N ARG A 866 -18.03 11.39 5.95
CA ARG A 866 -19.02 11.61 7.03
C ARG A 866 -18.77 10.67 8.20
N MET A 867 -18.52 9.39 7.95
CA MET A 867 -18.11 8.41 8.96
C MET A 867 -16.79 8.81 9.62
N CYS A 868 -15.78 9.24 8.85
CA CYS A 868 -14.50 9.72 9.37
C CYS A 868 -14.69 10.87 10.37
N TRP A 869 -15.58 11.80 10.05
CA TRP A 869 -15.87 12.95 10.90
C TRP A 869 -16.69 12.60 12.14
N GLU A 870 -17.78 11.85 11.98
CA GLU A 870 -18.73 11.51 13.04
C GLU A 870 -18.16 10.52 14.05
N SER A 871 -17.28 9.61 13.61
CA SER A 871 -16.51 8.74 14.51
C SER A 871 -15.42 9.47 15.28
N ASN A 872 -15.14 10.74 14.95
CA ASN A 872 -14.00 11.51 15.43
C ASN A 872 -12.67 10.75 15.23
N SER A 873 -12.56 10.00 14.12
CA SER A 873 -11.33 9.31 13.77
C SER A 873 -10.21 10.32 13.49
N ARG A 874 -8.96 9.88 13.67
CA ARG A 874 -7.75 10.66 13.33
C ARG A 874 -6.80 9.91 12.42
N ALA A 875 -7.14 8.66 12.09
CA ALA A 875 -6.26 7.75 11.38
C ALA A 875 -7.08 6.89 10.41
N ILE A 876 -6.65 6.87 9.15
CA ILE A 876 -7.14 5.95 8.14
C ILE A 876 -5.99 5.04 7.72
N VAL A 877 -6.22 3.74 7.67
CA VAL A 877 -5.27 2.73 7.19
C VAL A 877 -5.85 2.12 5.92
N MET A 878 -5.18 2.38 4.79
CA MET A 878 -5.52 1.87 3.47
C MET A 878 -4.54 0.78 3.06
N LEU A 879 -5.03 -0.43 2.82
CA LEU A 879 -4.20 -1.61 2.53
C LEU A 879 -4.34 -2.12 1.09
N THR A 880 -4.72 -1.26 0.15
CA THR A 880 -4.92 -1.61 -1.26
C THR A 880 -4.55 -0.45 -2.15
N ARG A 881 -4.15 -0.71 -3.40
CA ARG A 881 -4.09 0.34 -4.42
C ARG A 881 -5.49 0.57 -4.99
N CYS A 882 -5.76 1.75 -5.53
CA CYS A 882 -7.05 2.02 -6.18
C CYS A 882 -7.33 1.04 -7.32
N PHE A 883 -6.28 0.66 -8.07
CA PHE A 883 -6.35 -0.33 -9.14
C PHE A 883 -5.34 -1.44 -8.93
N GLU A 884 -5.80 -2.69 -9.05
CA GLU A 884 -4.95 -3.89 -9.02
C GLU A 884 -5.37 -4.83 -10.17
N LYS A 885 -4.39 -5.25 -10.98
CA LYS A 885 -4.61 -6.09 -12.19
C LYS A 885 -5.70 -5.54 -13.14
N GLY A 886 -5.79 -4.22 -13.27
CA GLY A 886 -6.78 -3.55 -14.14
C GLY A 886 -8.21 -3.54 -13.59
N ARG A 887 -8.44 -3.95 -12.34
CA ARG A 887 -9.74 -3.84 -11.66
C ARG A 887 -9.68 -2.79 -10.58
N GLU A 888 -10.72 -1.96 -10.50
CA GLU A 888 -10.88 -0.99 -9.42
C GLU A 888 -11.18 -1.71 -8.11
N LYS A 889 -10.36 -1.44 -7.09
CA LYS A 889 -10.47 -2.00 -5.74
C LYS A 889 -10.98 -0.97 -4.73
N CYS A 890 -10.74 0.31 -4.99
CA CYS A 890 -11.09 1.45 -4.16
C CYS A 890 -11.10 2.71 -5.03
N ASP A 891 -12.12 3.55 -4.91
CA ASP A 891 -12.13 4.89 -5.48
C ASP A 891 -11.06 5.76 -4.80
N GLN A 892 -10.53 6.74 -5.52
CA GLN A 892 -9.61 7.70 -4.93
C GLN A 892 -10.38 8.80 -4.19
N TYR A 893 -10.71 8.51 -2.93
CA TYR A 893 -11.53 9.39 -2.08
C TYR A 893 -10.75 10.54 -1.44
N TRP A 894 -9.50 10.80 -1.82
CA TRP A 894 -8.68 11.88 -1.23
C TRP A 894 -8.04 12.76 -2.31
N PRO A 895 -7.74 14.03 -2.01
CA PRO A 895 -7.08 14.93 -2.95
C PRO A 895 -5.64 14.50 -3.25
N VAL A 896 -5.24 14.56 -4.51
CA VAL A 896 -3.88 14.20 -4.99
C VAL A 896 -2.91 15.36 -4.81
N ASP A 897 -3.43 16.58 -4.80
CA ASP A 897 -2.68 17.82 -4.67
C ASP A 897 -3.12 18.57 -3.40
N ARG A 898 -2.55 19.77 -3.19
CA ARG A 898 -2.87 20.61 -2.04
C ARG A 898 -4.16 21.42 -2.23
N VAL A 899 -4.92 21.16 -3.31
CA VAL A 899 -6.22 21.79 -3.54
C VAL A 899 -7.24 21.14 -2.63
N ALA A 900 -7.99 21.96 -1.90
CA ALA A 900 -9.02 21.44 -1.03
C ALA A 900 -10.18 20.89 -1.86
N MET A 901 -10.57 19.65 -1.59
CA MET A 901 -11.73 19.00 -2.19
C MET A 901 -12.87 18.92 -1.18
N PHE A 902 -14.10 18.97 -1.66
CA PHE A 902 -15.31 18.82 -0.86
C PHE A 902 -15.94 17.46 -1.13
N TYR A 903 -16.26 16.75 -0.05
CA TYR A 903 -17.01 15.49 -0.07
C TYR A 903 -18.26 15.71 0.78
N GLY A 904 -19.38 16.03 0.13
CA GLY A 904 -20.55 16.59 0.81
C GLY A 904 -20.20 17.91 1.52
N ASP A 905 -20.44 17.97 2.84
CA ASP A 905 -20.16 19.12 3.69
C ASP A 905 -18.76 19.11 4.35
N ILE A 906 -17.93 18.12 4.01
CA ILE A 906 -16.58 17.95 4.57
C ILE A 906 -15.54 18.41 3.56
N LYS A 907 -14.74 19.39 3.96
CA LYS A 907 -13.60 19.89 3.19
C LYS A 907 -12.32 19.18 3.61
N VAL A 908 -11.64 18.53 2.67
CA VAL A 908 -10.39 17.78 2.88
C VAL A 908 -9.29 18.41 2.06
N GLN A 909 -8.16 18.70 2.68
CA GLN A 909 -6.99 19.30 2.02
C GLN A 909 -5.71 18.59 2.43
N LEU A 910 -4.88 18.22 1.45
CA LEU A 910 -3.56 17.64 1.71
C LEU A 910 -2.60 18.70 2.26
N ILE A 911 -2.01 18.44 3.42
CA ILE A 911 -1.02 19.32 4.07
C ILE A 911 0.39 18.80 3.81
N ILE A 912 0.60 17.52 4.12
CA ILE A 912 1.90 16.84 4.08
C ILE A 912 1.67 15.49 3.41
N ASP A 913 2.61 15.10 2.56
CA ASP A 913 2.63 13.78 1.96
C ASP A 913 4.06 13.24 2.02
N THR A 914 4.24 12.12 2.70
CA THR A 914 5.54 11.48 2.94
C THR A 914 5.53 10.09 2.35
N HIS A 915 6.41 9.84 1.38
CA HIS A 915 6.49 8.55 0.69
C HIS A 915 7.65 7.72 1.24
N TYR A 916 7.36 6.49 1.64
CA TYR A 916 8.33 5.44 1.94
C TYR A 916 8.32 4.37 0.83
N HIS A 917 9.20 3.38 0.92
CA HIS A 917 9.30 2.31 -0.09
C HIS A 917 8.00 1.49 -0.22
N ASP A 918 7.41 1.09 0.92
CA ASP A 918 6.27 0.16 0.96
C ASP A 918 4.92 0.83 1.29
N TRP A 919 4.94 2.07 1.76
CA TRP A 919 3.75 2.83 2.14
C TRP A 919 3.96 4.34 2.02
N SER A 920 2.88 5.11 2.03
CA SER A 920 2.89 6.56 2.18
C SER A 920 2.09 6.99 3.41
N ILE A 921 2.46 8.14 3.97
CA ILE A 921 1.76 8.78 5.07
C ILE A 921 1.37 10.19 4.62
N SER A 922 0.07 10.43 4.49
CA SER A 922 -0.48 11.72 4.12
C SER A 922 -1.21 12.33 5.32
N GLU A 923 -1.04 13.64 5.55
CA GLU A 923 -1.78 14.38 6.57
C GLU A 923 -2.79 15.32 5.89
N PHE A 924 -4.06 15.13 6.23
CA PHE A 924 -5.17 15.92 5.72
C PHE A 924 -5.69 16.90 6.77
N MET A 925 -5.90 18.15 6.36
CA MET A 925 -6.76 19.08 7.07
C MET A 925 -8.20 18.77 6.68
N VAL A 926 -8.97 18.23 7.62
CA VAL A 926 -10.40 17.95 7.45
C VAL A 926 -11.18 19.02 8.19
N SER A 927 -12.12 19.68 7.53
CA SER A 927 -12.89 20.77 8.12
C SER A 927 -14.38 20.66 7.79
N ARG A 928 -15.22 20.97 8.77
CA ARG A 928 -16.69 20.98 8.69
C ARG A 928 -17.21 22.06 9.63
N ASN A 929 -18.10 22.94 9.17
CA ASN A 929 -18.76 23.98 9.99
C ASN A 929 -17.80 24.77 10.91
N CYS A 930 -16.67 25.25 10.36
CA CYS A 930 -15.61 25.99 11.06
C CYS A 930 -14.76 25.19 12.08
N GLU A 931 -15.05 23.91 12.32
CA GLU A 931 -14.16 23.02 13.06
C GLU A 931 -13.14 22.41 12.09
N SER A 932 -11.87 22.29 12.50
CA SER A 932 -10.80 21.70 11.69
C SER A 932 -10.02 20.65 12.47
N ARG A 933 -9.65 19.55 11.81
CA ARG A 933 -9.05 18.36 12.39
C ARG A 933 -7.97 17.84 11.46
N ILE A 934 -6.81 17.48 12.03
CA ILE A 934 -5.79 16.74 11.29
C ILE A 934 -6.17 15.26 11.28
N MET A 935 -6.18 14.66 10.10
CA MET A 935 -6.38 13.23 9.88
C MET A 935 -5.18 12.65 9.15
N ARG A 936 -4.57 11.61 9.71
CA ARG A 936 -3.45 10.91 9.10
C ARG A 936 -3.94 9.73 8.30
N HIS A 937 -3.40 9.55 7.12
CA HIS A 937 -3.72 8.48 6.20
C HIS A 937 -2.46 7.65 5.94
N PHE A 938 -2.52 6.38 6.29
CA PHE A 938 -1.44 5.41 6.15
C PHE A 938 -1.80 4.47 5.01
N HIS A 939 -1.13 4.61 3.88
CA HIS A 939 -1.43 3.86 2.67
C HIS A 939 -0.33 2.85 2.36
N PHE A 940 -0.58 1.57 2.61
CA PHE A 940 0.33 0.49 2.26
C PHE A 940 0.13 0.08 0.79
N THR A 941 1.13 0.34 -0.06
CA THR A 941 0.99 0.31 -1.53
C THR A 941 1.51 -0.97 -2.17
N THR A 942 2.31 -1.76 -1.45
CA THR A 942 3.01 -2.95 -2.00
C THR A 942 2.29 -4.28 -1.75
N TRP A 943 1.07 -4.27 -1.20
CA TRP A 943 0.33 -5.52 -0.98
C TRP A 943 -0.20 -6.11 -2.30
N PRO A 944 0.16 -7.35 -2.67
CA PRO A 944 -0.32 -8.00 -3.88
C PRO A 944 -1.79 -8.46 -3.80
N ASP A 945 -2.47 -8.46 -4.94
CA ASP A 945 -3.91 -8.76 -5.08
C ASP A 945 -4.30 -10.17 -4.62
N PHE A 946 -3.37 -11.12 -4.76
CA PHE A 946 -3.46 -12.48 -4.22
C PHE A 946 -2.15 -12.77 -3.49
N GLY A 947 -2.25 -13.26 -2.25
CA GLY A 947 -1.09 -13.57 -1.41
C GLY A 947 -0.80 -12.50 -0.35
N VAL A 948 0.42 -12.53 0.16
CA VAL A 948 0.91 -11.67 1.24
C VAL A 948 2.13 -10.85 0.77
N PRO A 949 2.47 -9.75 1.46
CA PRO A 949 3.68 -9.01 1.14
C PRO A 949 4.93 -9.90 1.27
N GLU A 950 5.77 -9.92 0.24
CA GLU A 950 7.07 -10.60 0.25
C GLU A 950 8.20 -9.55 0.12
N PRO A 951 9.08 -9.40 1.14
CA PRO A 951 9.14 -10.17 2.39
C PRO A 951 8.09 -9.67 3.43
N PRO A 952 7.56 -10.54 4.31
CA PRO A 952 6.50 -10.19 5.29
C PRO A 952 6.93 -9.13 6.31
N GLN A 953 8.24 -8.90 6.45
CA GLN A 953 8.84 -7.85 7.26
C GLN A 953 8.39 -6.44 6.83
N SER A 954 8.02 -6.24 5.56
CA SER A 954 7.46 -4.96 5.07
C SER A 954 6.20 -4.57 5.84
N LEU A 955 5.27 -5.51 6.01
CA LEU A 955 4.03 -5.31 6.76
C LEU A 955 4.30 -5.10 8.26
N VAL A 956 5.24 -5.83 8.85
CA VAL A 956 5.62 -5.64 10.27
C VAL A 956 6.21 -4.24 10.50
N ARG A 957 7.08 -3.75 9.60
CA ARG A 957 7.63 -2.40 9.67
C ARG A 957 6.53 -1.35 9.54
N PHE A 958 5.58 -1.55 8.64
CA PHE A 958 4.44 -0.67 8.49
C PHE A 958 3.58 -0.61 9.76
N VAL A 959 3.23 -1.76 10.36
CA VAL A 959 2.43 -1.80 11.59
C VAL A 959 3.15 -1.11 12.76
N ARG A 960 4.47 -1.30 12.89
CA ARG A 960 5.29 -0.60 13.89
C ARG A 960 5.27 0.91 13.66
N ALA A 961 5.58 1.36 12.44
CA ALA A 961 5.57 2.78 12.09
C ALA A 961 4.19 3.43 12.30
N PHE A 962 3.11 2.72 11.95
CA PHE A 962 1.74 3.15 12.21
C PHE A 962 1.49 3.36 13.72
N ARG A 963 1.85 2.36 14.54
CA ARG A 963 1.56 2.39 15.98
C ARG A 963 2.46 3.38 16.73
N ASP A 964 3.69 3.59 16.28
CA ASP A 964 4.62 4.60 16.81
C ASP A 964 4.07 6.03 16.58
N VAL A 965 3.39 6.27 15.46
CA VAL A 965 2.83 7.59 15.12
C VAL A 965 1.47 7.86 15.79
N ILE A 966 0.60 6.85 15.87
CA ILE A 966 -0.75 6.99 16.47
C ILE A 966 -0.72 6.91 18.00
N GLY A 967 0.20 6.11 18.56
CA GLY A 967 0.24 5.82 20.00
C GLY A 967 -1.02 5.09 20.48
N THR A 968 -1.46 5.42 21.70
CA THR A 968 -2.64 4.86 22.37
C THR A 968 -3.82 5.84 22.37
N ASP A 969 -4.10 6.50 21.24
CA ASP A 969 -5.31 7.32 21.10
C ASP A 969 -6.55 6.42 21.26
N MET A 970 -7.54 6.86 22.05
CA MET A 970 -8.76 6.10 22.36
C MET A 970 -9.84 6.26 21.28
N ARG A 971 -9.55 6.99 20.20
CA ARG A 971 -10.48 7.25 19.10
C ARG A 971 -10.45 6.10 18.08
N PRO A 972 -11.56 5.82 17.38
CA PRO A 972 -11.59 4.77 16.38
C PRO A 972 -10.62 5.01 15.23
N ILE A 973 -9.85 3.99 14.85
CA ILE A 973 -8.99 3.98 13.67
C ILE A 973 -9.76 3.36 12.51
N ILE A 974 -9.82 4.04 11.37
CA ILE A 974 -10.51 3.53 10.19
C ILE A 974 -9.55 2.64 9.42
N VAL A 975 -9.97 1.43 9.06
CA VAL A 975 -9.15 0.48 8.30
C VAL A 975 -9.95 -0.03 7.12
N HIS A 976 -9.37 0.02 5.93
CA HIS A 976 -10.01 -0.55 4.75
C HIS A 976 -9.00 -1.17 3.79
N CYS A 977 -9.51 -2.06 2.94
CA CYS A 977 -8.81 -2.57 1.77
C CYS A 977 -9.76 -2.48 0.57
N SER A 978 -9.99 -3.57 -0.15
CA SER A 978 -11.05 -3.62 -1.17
C SER A 978 -12.41 -4.02 -0.56
N ALA A 979 -12.52 -5.24 -0.03
CA ALA A 979 -13.74 -5.70 0.66
C ALA A 979 -13.81 -5.30 2.15
N GLY A 980 -12.69 -4.86 2.73
CA GLY A 980 -12.60 -4.56 4.17
C GLY A 980 -12.65 -5.81 5.04
N VAL A 981 -12.04 -6.92 4.62
CA VAL A 981 -12.08 -8.21 5.36
C VAL A 981 -10.71 -8.88 5.46
N GLY A 982 -10.11 -9.27 4.32
CA GLY A 982 -8.88 -10.04 4.27
C GLY A 982 -7.66 -9.29 4.81
N ARG A 983 -7.14 -8.34 4.02
CA ARG A 983 -5.97 -7.51 4.41
C ARG A 983 -6.22 -6.73 5.70
N SER A 984 -7.41 -6.17 5.85
CA SER A 984 -7.83 -5.44 7.06
C SER A 984 -7.77 -6.31 8.31
N GLY A 985 -8.28 -7.55 8.23
CA GLY A 985 -8.19 -8.50 9.34
C GLY A 985 -6.75 -8.91 9.67
N THR A 986 -5.91 -9.15 8.66
CA THR A 986 -4.50 -9.47 8.86
C THR A 986 -3.74 -8.32 9.53
N PHE A 987 -3.98 -7.07 9.11
CA PHE A 987 -3.39 -5.89 9.73
C PHE A 987 -3.79 -5.75 11.20
N ILE A 988 -5.10 -5.85 11.51
CA ILE A 988 -5.61 -5.72 12.89
C ILE A 988 -5.10 -6.85 13.78
N ALA A 989 -5.08 -8.09 13.27
CA ALA A 989 -4.53 -9.22 14.01
C ALA A 989 -3.04 -9.00 14.35
N LEU A 990 -2.24 -8.60 13.36
CA LEU A 990 -0.81 -8.36 13.55
C LEU A 990 -0.54 -7.20 14.52
N ASP A 991 -1.25 -6.08 14.37
CA ASP A 991 -1.17 -4.93 15.29
C ASP A 991 -1.52 -5.32 16.73
N ARG A 992 -2.58 -6.10 16.93
CA ARG A 992 -3.01 -6.58 18.24
C ARG A 992 -1.98 -7.52 18.87
N ILE A 993 -1.41 -8.42 18.08
CA ILE A 993 -0.42 -9.39 18.56
C ILE A 993 0.88 -8.71 18.94
N LEU A 994 1.38 -7.78 18.11
CA LEU A 994 2.60 -7.03 18.41
C LEU A 994 2.47 -6.24 19.71
N GLN A 995 1.30 -5.67 20.00
CA GLN A 995 1.05 -5.03 21.29
C GLN A 995 0.93 -6.06 22.44
N HIS A 996 0.30 -7.20 22.20
CA HIS A 996 0.07 -8.24 23.22
C HIS A 996 1.38 -8.90 23.70
N ILE A 997 2.32 -9.21 22.79
CA ILE A 997 3.60 -9.84 23.15
C ILE A 997 4.49 -8.97 24.05
N HIS A 998 4.26 -7.66 24.08
CA HIS A 998 4.97 -6.76 24.99
C HIS A 998 4.42 -6.81 26.42
N LYS A 999 3.18 -7.29 26.63
CA LYS A 999 2.48 -7.30 27.93
C LYS A 999 2.21 -8.69 28.49
N SER A 1000 2.22 -9.72 27.65
CA SER A 1000 1.84 -11.10 28.01
C SER A 1000 2.78 -12.11 27.38
N ASP A 1001 2.90 -13.28 28.02
CA ASP A 1001 3.79 -14.37 27.64
C ASP A 1001 3.12 -15.42 26.73
N TYR A 1002 1.90 -15.14 26.26
CA TYR A 1002 1.15 -15.95 25.32
C TYR A 1002 0.55 -15.10 24.19
N VAL A 1003 0.14 -15.75 23.10
CA VAL A 1003 -0.56 -15.15 21.96
C VAL A 1003 -1.69 -16.08 21.55
N ASP A 1004 -2.87 -15.54 21.29
CA ASP A 1004 -4.04 -16.30 20.83
C ASP A 1004 -4.54 -15.77 19.48
N ILE A 1005 -3.90 -16.22 18.40
CA ILE A 1005 -4.21 -15.75 17.03
C ILE A 1005 -5.62 -16.21 16.64
N PHE A 1006 -5.95 -17.47 16.94
CA PHE A 1006 -7.27 -18.05 16.71
C PHE A 1006 -8.37 -17.22 17.39
N GLY A 1007 -8.23 -16.94 18.69
CA GLY A 1007 -9.21 -16.16 19.43
C GLY A 1007 -9.36 -14.73 18.95
N ILE A 1008 -8.28 -14.10 18.46
CA ILE A 1008 -8.35 -12.78 17.83
C ILE A 1008 -9.18 -12.84 16.54
N VAL A 1009 -8.94 -13.81 15.66
CA VAL A 1009 -9.71 -13.95 14.40
C VAL A 1009 -11.15 -14.36 14.68
N PHE A 1010 -11.39 -15.26 15.65
CA PHE A 1010 -12.72 -15.66 16.10
C PHE A 1010 -13.54 -14.46 16.56
N ALA A 1011 -12.98 -13.61 17.42
CA ALA A 1011 -13.62 -12.38 17.87
C ALA A 1011 -13.91 -11.42 16.71
N MET A 1012 -12.98 -11.27 15.77
CA MET A 1012 -13.19 -10.43 14.60
C MET A 1012 -14.31 -10.96 13.69
N ARG A 1013 -14.40 -12.28 13.47
CA ARG A 1013 -15.44 -12.92 12.64
C ARG A 1013 -16.84 -12.76 13.22
N LYS A 1014 -16.97 -12.59 14.54
CA LYS A 1014 -18.24 -12.23 15.20
C LYS A 1014 -18.67 -10.80 14.89
N GLU A 1015 -17.73 -9.87 14.72
CA GLU A 1015 -18.07 -8.46 14.49
C GLU A 1015 -18.21 -8.10 13.00
N ARG A 1016 -17.49 -8.79 12.10
CA ARG A 1016 -17.61 -8.61 10.64
C ARG A 1016 -17.34 -9.91 9.89
N VAL A 1017 -18.09 -10.12 8.81
CA VAL A 1017 -17.98 -11.31 7.96
C VAL A 1017 -16.58 -11.47 7.35
N PHE A 1018 -16.05 -12.70 7.30
CA PHE A 1018 -14.78 -13.06 6.64
C PHE A 1018 -13.52 -12.32 7.05
N MET A 1019 -13.48 -11.70 8.23
CA MET A 1019 -12.24 -11.12 8.75
C MET A 1019 -11.12 -12.16 8.74
N VAL A 1020 -10.00 -11.83 8.08
CA VAL A 1020 -8.96 -12.76 7.58
C VAL A 1020 -9.55 -13.80 6.60
N GLN A 1021 -9.37 -13.56 5.30
CA GLN A 1021 -10.14 -14.25 4.25
C GLN A 1021 -9.48 -15.52 3.69
N THR A 1022 -8.14 -15.56 3.60
CA THR A 1022 -7.41 -16.69 3.02
C THR A 1022 -6.50 -17.34 4.05
N GLU A 1023 -6.30 -18.64 3.93
CA GLU A 1023 -5.32 -19.40 4.71
C GLU A 1023 -3.90 -18.86 4.50
N THR A 1024 -3.56 -18.46 3.26
CA THR A 1024 -2.30 -17.80 2.96
C THR A 1024 -2.13 -16.43 3.64
N ALA A 1025 -3.20 -15.80 4.13
CA ALA A 1025 -3.16 -14.57 4.93
C ALA A 1025 -2.92 -14.84 6.43
N VAL A 1026 -2.80 -16.10 6.84
CA VAL A 1026 -2.32 -16.57 8.16
C VAL A 1026 -0.79 -16.36 8.32
N CYS A 1027 -0.19 -15.50 7.48
CA CYS A 1027 1.18 -14.99 7.64
C CYS A 1027 1.42 -14.16 8.92
N VAL A 1028 0.46 -14.11 9.84
CA VAL A 1028 0.67 -13.62 11.19
C VAL A 1028 1.71 -14.49 11.93
N HIS A 1029 1.71 -15.81 11.76
CA HIS A 1029 2.65 -16.68 12.49
C HIS A 1029 4.12 -16.55 12.05
N PRO A 1030 4.49 -16.57 10.76
CA PRO A 1030 5.87 -16.29 10.32
C PRO A 1030 6.36 -14.89 10.75
N SER A 1031 5.49 -13.89 10.71
CA SER A 1031 5.80 -12.49 11.04
C SER A 1031 6.15 -12.28 12.52
N VAL A 1032 5.49 -13.02 13.42
CA VAL A 1032 5.75 -13.00 14.86
C VAL A 1032 7.06 -13.73 15.20
N SER A 1033 7.38 -14.83 14.52
CA SER A 1033 8.65 -15.55 14.69
C SER A 1033 9.87 -14.69 14.31
N ALA A 1034 9.76 -13.83 13.29
CA ALA A 1034 10.81 -12.88 12.91
C ALA A 1034 10.97 -11.69 13.87
N GLY A 1035 9.92 -11.31 14.61
CA GLY A 1035 9.90 -10.18 15.53
C GLY A 1035 10.51 -10.46 16.91
N GLY A 1036 10.51 -11.72 17.35
CA GLY A 1036 10.97 -12.14 18.69
C GLY A 1036 12.50 -12.31 18.85
N ALA A 1037 13.28 -12.20 17.77
CA ALA A 1037 14.72 -12.53 17.78
C ALA A 1037 15.68 -11.35 18.06
N GLY A 1038 15.18 -10.20 18.54
CA GLY A 1038 16.00 -9.00 18.80
C GLY A 1038 15.90 -8.47 20.23
N GLY A 1039 16.78 -8.94 21.14
CA GLY A 1039 16.97 -8.37 22.48
C GLY A 1039 17.86 -9.23 23.41
N GLN A 1040 19.10 -8.77 23.66
CA GLN A 1040 20.14 -9.07 24.70
C GLN A 1040 19.93 -10.28 25.66
N GLY A 1041 20.86 -11.19 26.00
CA GLY A 1041 22.34 -11.22 26.12
C GLY A 1041 22.83 -12.63 26.56
N ALA A 1042 24.12 -12.95 26.34
CA ALA A 1042 24.80 -14.27 26.43
C ALA A 1042 25.04 -14.80 27.89
N PRO A 1043 25.72 -15.95 28.19
CA PRO A 1043 26.37 -16.98 27.34
C PRO A 1043 26.20 -18.47 27.77
N ALA A 1044 26.36 -19.45 26.86
CA ALA A 1044 26.99 -20.77 27.15
C ALA A 1044 27.09 -21.70 25.92
N GLY A 1045 28.33 -22.04 25.55
CA GLY A 1045 28.80 -23.42 25.41
C GLY A 1045 28.20 -24.37 24.37
N ARG A 1046 28.93 -24.53 23.25
CA ARG A 1046 29.15 -25.77 22.48
C ARG A 1046 27.91 -26.56 22.00
N PHE A 1047 27.58 -26.45 20.72
CA PHE A 1047 27.68 -27.54 19.74
C PHE A 1047 27.41 -26.97 18.34
N ALA A 1048 28.43 -26.96 17.49
CA ALA A 1048 28.34 -26.57 16.09
C ALA A 1048 28.60 -27.77 15.19
N ARG A 1049 27.78 -27.90 14.14
CA ARG A 1049 27.83 -28.73 12.91
C ARG A 1049 26.52 -29.54 12.83
N ALA A 1050 25.60 -29.29 11.92
CA ALA A 1050 25.77 -29.01 10.49
C ALA A 1050 24.63 -28.12 9.92
N ALA A 1051 24.84 -27.63 8.69
CA ALA A 1051 23.95 -26.84 7.83
C ALA A 1051 23.87 -25.31 8.10
N ARG A 1052 24.99 -24.63 7.84
CA ARG A 1052 24.99 -23.22 7.36
C ARG A 1052 24.78 -23.22 5.85
N GLN A 1053 23.79 -22.51 5.33
CA GLN A 1053 23.98 -21.67 4.13
C GLN A 1053 22.86 -20.63 3.98
N ARG A 1054 23.28 -19.36 3.95
CA ARG A 1054 22.57 -18.12 3.56
C ARG A 1054 21.31 -17.79 4.35
N TRP A 1055 21.37 -16.76 5.20
CA TRP A 1055 20.26 -15.81 5.52
C TRP A 1055 20.58 -14.91 6.75
N LEU A 1056 21.67 -15.17 7.49
CA LEU A 1056 21.97 -14.46 8.76
C LEU A 1056 23.10 -13.42 8.72
N ARG A 1057 23.53 -12.94 7.55
CA ARG A 1057 24.60 -11.92 7.46
C ARG A 1057 24.16 -10.48 7.18
N SER A 1058 22.87 -10.21 7.00
CA SER A 1058 22.41 -8.83 6.66
C SER A 1058 21.62 -8.11 7.76
N PHE A 1059 21.64 -8.59 9.01
CA PHE A 1059 20.81 -8.01 10.08
C PHE A 1059 21.58 -7.30 11.22
N ILE A 1060 22.88 -7.01 11.06
CA ILE A 1060 23.70 -6.37 12.11
C ILE A 1060 24.20 -4.96 11.75
N ASN A 1061 23.89 -4.38 10.58
CA ASN A 1061 24.42 -3.05 10.22
C ASN A 1061 23.35 -2.08 9.72
N ILE A 1062 22.33 -1.73 10.52
CA ILE A 1062 21.57 -0.45 10.49
C ILE A 1062 20.78 -0.45 11.83
N THR A 1063 21.12 0.28 12.88
CA THR A 1063 21.31 1.73 13.06
C THR A 1063 22.35 2.01 14.16
N CYS A 1064 22.77 3.28 14.28
CA CYS A 1064 23.16 3.84 15.57
C CYS A 1064 22.14 3.53 16.68
#